data_AF-A0A5C1HRS2-F1
#
_entry.id   AF-A0A5C1HRS2-F1
#
_cell.length_a   1.000
_cell.length_b   1.000
_cell.length_c   1.000
_cell.angle_alpha   90.00
_cell.angle_beta   90.00
_cell.angle_gamma   90.00
#
_symmetry.space_group_name_H-M   'P 1'
#
loop_
_entity.id
_entity.type
_entity.pdbx_description
1 polymer ?
#
loop_
_entity_poly.entity_id
_entity_poly.type
_entity_poly.pdbx_seq_one_letter_code
_entity_poly.pdbx_strand_id
1 'polypeptide(L)'
;MKKTTLIFFILSAFTLRISAQTYTVKSPDNNLKLELKVNDSISYALSYKNNQLISPSAIGLKLDKTTLGTNGKVLSAKPSTVNKTIRPLYGKAAVLTDNYNELAISFAGNYKLLIRAYNEGVAYRFVTDLKDSVKVMSERAGFNLKGNPGATIAETDNYTAWELAYNQYKSIGEIKEDKHAITPALYAYNNGVKLVVAEADLFDYPGMYVKKRNGNMTGEWAAYPATTKMGSWGDFVSVVTSRENYIAKEPGKKEYPWRVIIATDDDKTLLNNQLVYKLSKPSVLENTAWIKPGKAAWEWWHDAILPGAPIPSGMENRSTQLYNFYTDFAAKNHLEYMMIDAGWSDNYDVKKRLQKTDIRAVIQHANEKHVGIFVWCVAAPLLKDLDANLDYLKDIGAVGIKVDFFDRDDQQAIKWLQVIAEGAAKRHLMVDFHGCSKPTGLQRTYPNIVNYEAVRGQECSKWDFTTNPVHHTTFPFIRMLGGPLDYTPGSMRNKSKDTFKPIAEGLPSTQGTRCHELAMFVVFDQPLAVFCDSPTEYEKYPDIEQYLSAVPTVFDETKPLDAKVGEYIAIAKKKGSDWYVGAMTNWDARIINVDFSFLPAGVSYTADLYADATDADKNAEKYEHKTITVNRSTKLNLKLAPGGGAVVHLHGK
;
A
#
# COMPACT_ATOMS: atom_id res chain seq x y z
N MET A 1 -19.25 77.84 -53.97
CA MET A 1 -19.55 76.46 -53.51
C MET A 1 -18.27 75.84 -52.95
N LYS A 2 -18.06 75.88 -51.63
CA LYS A 2 -16.94 75.20 -50.95
C LYS A 2 -17.43 73.81 -50.53
N LYS A 3 -16.80 72.74 -51.02
CA LYS A 3 -17.09 71.36 -50.61
C LYS A 3 -16.07 70.96 -49.55
N THR A 4 -16.55 70.74 -48.34
CA THR A 4 -15.80 70.22 -47.19
C THR A 4 -15.89 68.68 -47.25
N THR A 5 -14.76 68.00 -47.41
CA THR A 5 -14.69 66.53 -47.36
C THR A 5 -14.36 66.11 -45.93
N LEU A 6 -15.33 65.49 -45.25
CA LEU A 6 -15.21 64.96 -43.89
C LEU A 6 -14.62 63.54 -43.96
N ILE A 7 -13.42 63.33 -43.43
CA ILE A 7 -12.79 62.01 -43.31
C ILE A 7 -13.26 61.37 -42.00
N PHE A 8 -14.04 60.30 -42.11
CA PHE A 8 -14.49 59.49 -40.97
C PHE A 8 -13.37 58.51 -40.58
N PHE A 9 -12.78 58.69 -39.40
CA PHE A 9 -11.81 57.76 -38.82
C PHE A 9 -12.57 56.61 -38.15
N ILE A 10 -12.60 55.42 -38.78
CA ILE A 10 -13.16 54.21 -38.19
C ILE A 10 -12.14 53.63 -37.21
N LEU A 11 -12.37 53.88 -35.91
CA LEU A 11 -11.61 53.30 -34.82
C LEU A 11 -11.96 51.80 -34.71
N SER A 12 -11.11 50.96 -35.29
CA SER A 12 -11.24 49.51 -35.23
C SER A 12 -10.84 49.02 -33.85
N ALA A 13 -11.82 48.65 -33.02
CA ALA A 13 -11.60 48.02 -31.72
C ALA A 13 -10.97 46.63 -31.91
N PHE A 14 -9.64 46.54 -31.79
CA PHE A 14 -8.94 45.28 -31.64
C PHE A 14 -9.29 44.67 -30.28
N THR A 15 -10.27 43.77 -30.27
CA THR A 15 -10.50 42.88 -29.13
C THR A 15 -9.36 41.87 -29.11
N LEU A 16 -8.41 42.06 -28.19
CA LEU A 16 -7.39 41.06 -27.85
C LEU A 16 -8.11 39.81 -27.34
N ARG A 17 -8.28 38.81 -28.21
CA ARG A 17 -8.69 37.46 -27.79
C ARG A 17 -7.52 36.87 -27.01
N ILE A 18 -7.64 36.82 -25.68
CA ILE A 18 -6.75 36.02 -24.83
C ILE A 18 -6.96 34.56 -25.23
N SER A 19 -6.05 34.02 -26.05
CA SER A 19 -6.07 32.60 -26.43
C SER A 19 -5.65 31.76 -25.22
N ALA A 20 -6.45 30.75 -24.88
CA ALA A 20 -6.12 29.78 -23.84
C ALA A 20 -4.85 29.02 -24.23
N GLN A 21 -3.85 28.97 -23.35
CA GLN A 21 -2.65 28.19 -23.60
C GLN A 21 -2.91 26.72 -23.27
N THR A 22 -2.69 25.85 -24.25
CA THR A 22 -2.84 24.40 -24.10
C THR A 22 -1.48 23.73 -24.19
N TYR A 23 -1.18 22.86 -23.24
CA TYR A 23 0.02 22.05 -23.17
C TYR A 23 -0.36 20.57 -23.18
N THR A 24 0.52 19.71 -23.69
CA THR A 24 0.25 18.27 -23.77
C THR A 24 1.48 17.47 -23.38
N VAL A 25 1.26 16.41 -22.62
CA VAL A 25 2.26 15.39 -22.30
C VAL A 25 1.69 14.02 -22.66
N LYS A 26 2.46 13.20 -23.37
CA LYS A 26 2.09 11.83 -23.72
C LYS A 26 3.02 10.84 -23.03
N SER A 27 2.55 9.64 -22.73
CA SER A 27 3.42 8.55 -22.31
C SER A 27 4.39 8.14 -23.43
N PRO A 28 5.52 7.48 -23.12
CA PRO A 28 6.45 6.94 -24.11
C PRO A 28 5.79 6.06 -25.19
N ASP A 29 4.78 5.26 -24.82
CA ASP A 29 4.00 4.42 -25.75
C ASP A 29 2.83 5.15 -26.45
N ASN A 30 2.64 6.44 -26.16
CA ASN A 30 1.53 7.28 -26.63
C ASN A 30 0.11 6.84 -26.22
N ASN A 31 -0.04 5.86 -25.33
CA ASN A 31 -1.35 5.41 -24.87
C ASN A 31 -2.00 6.42 -23.91
N LEU A 32 -1.22 7.07 -23.05
CA LEU A 32 -1.71 8.11 -22.15
C LEU A 32 -1.41 9.49 -22.73
N LYS A 33 -2.40 10.39 -22.62
CA LYS A 33 -2.26 11.80 -22.99
C LYS A 33 -2.92 12.68 -21.94
N LEU A 34 -2.12 13.50 -21.27
CA LEU A 34 -2.62 14.58 -20.41
C LEU A 34 -2.56 15.90 -21.20
N GLU A 35 -3.71 16.56 -21.31
CA GLU A 35 -3.85 17.90 -21.88
C GLU A 35 -4.10 18.90 -20.75
N LEU A 36 -3.23 19.90 -20.61
CA LEU A 36 -3.34 20.96 -19.60
C LEU A 36 -3.79 22.26 -20.27
N LYS A 37 -4.84 22.88 -19.75
CA LYS A 37 -5.30 24.20 -20.18
C LYS A 37 -5.03 25.21 -19.08
N VAL A 38 -4.38 26.31 -19.45
CA VAL A 38 -4.11 27.46 -18.59
C VAL A 38 -4.92 28.65 -19.09
N ASN A 39 -5.95 29.00 -18.33
CA ASN A 39 -6.76 30.20 -18.52
C ASN A 39 -6.96 30.89 -17.15
N ASP A 40 -8.18 31.34 -16.84
CA ASP A 40 -8.57 31.80 -15.50
C ASP A 40 -8.31 30.74 -14.42
N SER A 41 -8.31 29.46 -14.80
CA SER A 41 -7.89 28.33 -13.97
C SER A 41 -6.93 27.41 -14.71
N ILE A 42 -6.10 26.68 -13.96
CA ILE A 42 -5.34 25.55 -14.50
C ILE A 42 -6.21 24.30 -14.40
N SER A 43 -6.44 23.65 -15.54
CA SER A 43 -7.21 22.40 -15.60
C SER A 43 -6.53 21.37 -16.49
N TYR A 44 -6.77 20.09 -16.21
CA TYR A 44 -6.27 18.99 -17.04
C TYR A 44 -7.40 18.09 -17.51
N ALA A 45 -7.18 17.43 -18.65
CA ALA A 45 -7.97 16.30 -19.11
C ALA A 45 -7.03 15.12 -19.39
N LEU A 46 -7.52 13.89 -19.19
CA LEU A 46 -6.74 12.67 -19.40
C LEU A 46 -7.44 11.75 -20.39
N SER A 47 -6.67 11.24 -21.35
CA SER A 47 -7.10 10.19 -22.27
C SER A 47 -6.19 8.98 -22.19
N TYR A 48 -6.78 7.78 -22.33
CA TYR A 48 -6.09 6.50 -22.50
C TYR A 48 -6.55 5.85 -23.81
N LYS A 49 -5.63 5.54 -24.72
CA LYS A 49 -5.92 4.98 -26.06
C LYS A 49 -7.04 5.74 -26.79
N ASN A 50 -6.94 7.07 -26.81
CA ASN A 50 -7.93 8.02 -27.35
C ASN A 50 -9.29 8.10 -26.62
N ASN A 51 -9.54 7.29 -25.60
CA ASN A 51 -10.72 7.39 -24.75
C ASN A 51 -10.46 8.43 -23.65
N GLN A 52 -11.25 9.50 -23.60
CA GLN A 52 -11.16 10.48 -22.52
C GLN A 52 -11.72 9.89 -21.22
N LEU A 53 -10.86 9.69 -20.23
CA LEU A 53 -11.22 9.15 -18.92
C LEU A 53 -11.61 10.29 -17.96
N ILE A 54 -10.83 11.37 -17.94
CA ILE A 54 -11.08 12.55 -17.10
C ILE A 54 -11.37 13.75 -18.01
N SER A 55 -12.55 14.33 -17.82
CA SER A 55 -12.95 15.61 -18.40
C SER A 55 -12.17 16.77 -17.76
N PRO A 56 -12.09 17.97 -18.38
CA PRO A 56 -11.37 19.11 -17.82
C PRO A 56 -11.64 19.30 -16.32
N SER A 57 -10.59 19.13 -15.53
CA SER A 57 -10.60 19.10 -14.07
C SER A 57 -9.61 20.10 -13.54
N ALA A 58 -10.09 21.10 -12.80
CA ALA A 58 -9.26 22.16 -12.29
C ALA A 58 -8.42 21.72 -11.08
N ILE A 59 -7.21 22.27 -11.00
CA ILE A 59 -6.22 21.97 -9.96
C ILE A 59 -5.64 23.28 -9.41
N GLY A 60 -5.25 23.29 -8.13
CA GLY A 60 -4.70 24.51 -7.52
C GLY A 60 -4.42 24.38 -6.03
N LEU A 61 -3.72 25.37 -5.48
CA LEU A 61 -3.45 25.50 -4.04
C LEU A 61 -3.89 26.88 -3.58
N LYS A 62 -4.80 26.95 -2.61
CA LYS A 62 -5.13 28.20 -1.93
C LYS A 62 -4.20 28.35 -0.74
N LEU A 63 -3.32 29.35 -0.81
CA LEU A 63 -2.44 29.74 0.28
C LEU A 63 -3.08 30.91 1.05
N ASP A 64 -2.53 31.23 2.23
CA ASP A 64 -2.97 32.38 3.04
C ASP A 64 -2.85 33.72 2.30
N LYS A 65 -1.79 33.91 1.51
CA LYS A 65 -1.47 35.17 0.81
C LYS A 65 -1.84 35.17 -0.68
N THR A 66 -2.04 34.01 -1.30
CA THR A 66 -2.22 33.89 -2.75
C THR A 66 -2.89 32.57 -3.15
N THR A 67 -3.27 32.42 -4.42
CA THR A 67 -3.81 31.17 -4.97
C THR A 67 -2.98 30.74 -6.17
N LEU A 68 -2.42 29.54 -6.11
CA LEU A 68 -1.75 28.88 -7.22
C LEU A 68 -2.79 28.13 -8.06
N GLY A 69 -2.66 28.14 -9.38
CA GLY A 69 -3.64 27.48 -10.27
C GLY A 69 -4.80 28.35 -10.74
N THR A 70 -4.80 29.65 -10.41
CA THR A 70 -5.76 30.64 -10.93
C THR A 70 -5.03 31.80 -11.60
N ASN A 71 -5.54 32.28 -12.74
CA ASN A 71 -4.96 33.36 -13.54
C ASN A 71 -3.44 33.20 -13.76
N GLY A 72 -3.00 31.95 -13.97
CA GLY A 72 -1.59 31.58 -14.00
C GLY A 72 -0.88 32.15 -15.23
N LYS A 73 0.00 33.14 -15.03
CA LYS A 73 0.88 33.63 -16.10
C LYS A 73 2.05 32.66 -16.28
N VAL A 74 2.04 31.87 -17.36
CA VAL A 74 3.15 30.98 -17.71
C VAL A 74 4.37 31.80 -18.11
N LEU A 75 5.53 31.47 -17.53
CA LEU A 75 6.84 32.03 -17.87
C LEU A 75 7.62 31.12 -18.82
N SER A 76 7.54 29.81 -18.60
CA SER A 76 8.17 28.82 -19.48
C SER A 76 7.51 27.46 -19.32
N ALA A 77 7.59 26.64 -20.37
CA ALA A 77 7.21 25.23 -20.36
C ALA A 77 8.36 24.42 -20.96
N LYS A 78 8.98 23.56 -20.15
CA LYS A 78 10.18 22.80 -20.54
C LYS A 78 9.86 21.31 -20.58
N PRO A 79 9.74 20.71 -21.78
CA PRO A 79 9.60 19.27 -21.90
C PRO A 79 10.94 18.58 -21.62
N SER A 80 10.90 17.38 -21.07
CA SER A 80 12.06 16.48 -20.99
C SER A 80 11.61 15.03 -21.07
N THR A 81 12.57 14.14 -21.33
CA THR A 81 12.35 12.69 -21.31
C THR A 81 13.36 12.07 -20.36
N VAL A 82 12.93 11.04 -19.63
CA VAL A 82 13.76 10.33 -18.67
C VAL A 82 13.62 8.85 -18.93
N ASN A 83 14.76 8.16 -18.99
CA ASN A 83 14.83 6.71 -19.00
C ASN A 83 16.03 6.29 -18.14
N LYS A 84 15.76 5.82 -16.93
CA LYS A 84 16.77 5.45 -15.93
C LYS A 84 16.39 4.15 -15.25
N THR A 85 17.36 3.55 -14.57
CA THR A 85 17.16 2.35 -13.77
C THR A 85 17.09 2.70 -12.29
N ILE A 86 16.10 2.14 -11.60
CA ILE A 86 15.99 2.15 -10.13
C ILE A 86 16.24 0.72 -9.63
N ARG A 87 17.01 0.58 -8.56
CA ARG A 87 17.24 -0.70 -7.87
C ARG A 87 16.64 -0.60 -6.47
N PRO A 88 15.40 -1.08 -6.25
CA PRO A 88 14.83 -1.16 -4.91
C PRO A 88 15.71 -2.02 -4.00
N LEU A 89 15.77 -1.71 -2.70
CA LEU A 89 16.46 -2.57 -1.74
C LEU A 89 15.78 -3.95 -1.64
N TYR A 90 14.46 -3.93 -1.65
CA TYR A 90 13.59 -5.09 -1.65
C TYR A 90 12.26 -4.78 -2.36
N GLY A 91 11.41 -5.79 -2.49
CA GLY A 91 10.07 -5.69 -3.05
C GLY A 91 9.83 -6.79 -4.07
N LYS A 92 9.07 -6.48 -5.11
CA LYS A 92 8.65 -7.44 -6.14
C LYS A 92 9.47 -7.40 -7.44
N ALA A 93 10.53 -6.59 -7.46
CA ALA A 93 11.49 -6.53 -8.57
C ALA A 93 12.86 -6.03 -8.07
N ALA A 94 13.94 -6.65 -8.55
CA ALA A 94 15.31 -6.20 -8.29
C ALA A 94 15.70 -4.97 -9.12
N VAL A 95 15.01 -4.75 -10.24
CA VAL A 95 15.27 -3.68 -11.20
C VAL A 95 13.96 -3.10 -11.71
N LEU A 96 13.83 -1.78 -11.64
CA LEU A 96 12.70 -1.03 -12.21
C LEU A 96 13.22 -0.06 -13.28
N THR A 97 12.45 0.08 -14.36
CA THR A 97 12.68 1.10 -15.37
C THR A 97 11.85 2.35 -15.05
N ASP A 98 12.53 3.46 -14.84
CA ASP A 98 11.95 4.80 -14.68
C ASP A 98 11.96 5.52 -16.03
N ASN A 99 10.91 5.25 -16.83
CA ASN A 99 10.74 5.77 -18.18
C ASN A 99 9.49 6.63 -18.29
N TYR A 100 9.66 7.94 -18.50
CA TYR A 100 8.57 8.90 -18.61
C TYR A 100 8.92 10.12 -19.46
N ASN A 101 7.87 10.77 -19.97
CA ASN A 101 7.97 12.13 -20.49
C ASN A 101 7.51 13.11 -19.40
N GLU A 102 8.21 14.24 -19.26
CA GLU A 102 7.90 15.27 -18.27
C GLU A 102 7.67 16.63 -18.94
N LEU A 103 6.78 17.41 -18.34
CA LEU A 103 6.64 18.82 -18.64
C LEU A 103 6.72 19.63 -17.34
N ALA A 104 7.72 20.50 -17.25
CA ALA A 104 7.89 21.46 -16.17
C ALA A 104 7.41 22.85 -16.62
N ILE A 105 6.28 23.31 -16.07
CA ILE A 105 5.71 24.62 -16.37
C ILE A 105 6.01 25.57 -15.21
N SER A 106 6.72 26.65 -15.48
CA SER A 106 7.01 27.70 -14.50
C SER A 106 6.05 28.85 -14.66
N PHE A 107 5.51 29.35 -13.55
CA PHE A 107 4.55 30.44 -13.51
C PHE A 107 5.12 31.66 -12.80
N ALA A 108 4.57 32.84 -13.10
CA ALA A 108 4.78 34.02 -12.27
C ALA A 108 4.28 33.74 -10.85
N GLY A 109 4.96 34.29 -9.84
CA GLY A 109 4.69 33.96 -8.42
C GLY A 109 5.54 32.82 -7.87
N ASN A 110 6.67 32.49 -8.51
CA ASN A 110 7.69 31.55 -8.03
C ASN A 110 7.15 30.15 -7.69
N TYR A 111 6.34 29.59 -8.59
CA TYR A 111 5.91 28.21 -8.51
C TYR A 111 5.96 27.51 -9.87
N LYS A 112 5.93 26.18 -9.82
CA LYS A 112 5.94 25.28 -10.97
C LYS A 112 4.83 24.24 -10.84
N LEU A 113 4.35 23.78 -11.99
CA LEU A 113 3.60 22.53 -12.12
C LEU A 113 4.49 21.53 -12.86
N LEU A 114 4.77 20.39 -12.23
CA LEU A 114 5.46 19.28 -12.87
C LEU A 114 4.41 18.23 -13.25
N ILE A 115 4.48 17.74 -14.49
CA ILE A 115 3.61 16.68 -15.00
C ILE A 115 4.51 15.58 -15.57
N ARG A 116 4.29 14.33 -15.15
CA ARG A 116 4.96 13.14 -15.69
C ARG A 116 3.94 12.21 -16.33
N ALA A 117 4.27 11.67 -17.49
CA ALA A 117 3.49 10.63 -18.16
C ALA A 117 4.36 9.38 -18.35
N TYR A 118 3.99 8.34 -17.61
CA TYR A 118 4.48 6.98 -17.71
C TYR A 118 3.53 6.16 -18.60
N ASN A 119 3.93 4.96 -19.02
CA ASN A 119 3.00 4.06 -19.72
C ASN A 119 1.92 3.54 -18.75
N GLU A 120 2.26 3.46 -17.47
CA GLU A 120 1.41 2.94 -16.40
C GLU A 120 0.46 4.00 -15.80
N GLY A 121 0.67 5.29 -16.07
CA GLY A 121 -0.11 6.37 -15.48
C GLY A 121 0.48 7.77 -15.68
N VAL A 122 -0.26 8.78 -15.26
CA VAL A 122 0.19 10.18 -15.24
C VAL A 122 0.21 10.69 -13.81
N ALA A 123 1.09 11.64 -13.52
CA ALA A 123 1.13 12.31 -12.24
C ALA A 123 1.44 13.80 -12.38
N TYR A 124 0.92 14.61 -11.46
CA TYR A 124 1.30 16.01 -11.36
C TYR A 124 1.60 16.42 -9.92
N ARG A 125 2.41 17.47 -9.74
CA ARG A 125 2.61 18.15 -8.44
C ARG A 125 2.94 19.62 -8.60
N PHE A 126 2.58 20.39 -7.57
CA PHE A 126 3.06 21.76 -7.42
C PHE A 126 4.45 21.77 -6.77
N VAL A 127 5.28 22.73 -7.17
CA VAL A 127 6.56 23.04 -6.52
C VAL A 127 6.64 24.54 -6.29
N THR A 128 6.95 24.98 -5.09
CA THR A 128 7.07 26.40 -4.73
C THR A 128 8.52 26.77 -4.39
N ASP A 129 8.89 28.01 -4.67
CA ASP A 129 10.14 28.66 -4.23
C ASP A 129 9.79 30.06 -3.69
N LEU A 130 8.87 30.09 -2.74
CA LEU A 130 8.42 31.31 -2.06
C LEU A 130 9.43 31.69 -0.98
N LYS A 131 9.52 32.99 -0.68
CA LYS A 131 10.47 33.52 0.31
C LYS A 131 10.09 33.14 1.74
N ASP A 132 8.80 33.27 2.07
CA ASP A 132 8.29 33.05 3.42
C ASP A 132 7.58 31.69 3.51
N SER A 133 7.49 31.14 4.72
CA SER A 133 6.55 30.06 5.00
C SER A 133 5.11 30.46 4.69
N VAL A 134 4.29 29.49 4.32
CA VAL A 134 2.88 29.69 3.96
C VAL A 134 1.99 28.71 4.70
N LYS A 135 0.75 29.13 4.95
CA LYS A 135 -0.33 28.18 5.26
C LYS A 135 -1.02 27.77 3.97
N VAL A 136 -1.20 26.48 3.77
CA VAL A 136 -2.06 25.94 2.72
C VAL A 136 -3.47 25.87 3.29
N MET A 137 -4.34 26.75 2.84
CA MET A 137 -5.72 26.83 3.30
C MET A 137 -6.54 25.67 2.75
N SER A 138 -6.35 25.35 1.47
CA SER A 138 -6.96 24.18 0.83
C SER A 138 -6.22 23.82 -0.46
N GLU A 139 -6.38 22.57 -0.88
CA GLU A 139 -5.96 22.09 -2.19
C GLU A 139 -7.18 21.77 -3.05
N ARG A 140 -7.08 22.04 -4.35
CA ARG A 140 -8.05 21.62 -5.36
C ARG A 140 -7.41 20.54 -6.22
N ALA A 141 -7.98 19.33 -6.18
CA ALA A 141 -7.64 18.23 -7.08
C ALA A 141 -8.94 17.65 -7.67
N GLY A 142 -9.32 18.10 -8.86
CA GLY A 142 -10.52 17.60 -9.54
C GLY A 142 -10.28 16.27 -10.26
N PHE A 143 -11.27 15.38 -10.18
CA PHE A 143 -11.35 14.12 -10.93
C PHE A 143 -12.73 14.02 -11.58
N ASN A 144 -12.97 14.81 -12.62
CA ASN A 144 -14.22 14.80 -13.38
C ASN A 144 -14.30 13.57 -14.29
N LEU A 145 -14.61 12.41 -13.70
CA LEU A 145 -14.65 11.11 -14.36
C LEU A 145 -15.75 11.08 -15.44
N LYS A 146 -15.34 10.93 -16.71
CA LYS A 146 -16.26 10.94 -17.85
C LYS A 146 -17.06 9.64 -17.92
N GLY A 147 -18.35 9.73 -18.25
CA GLY A 147 -19.16 8.55 -18.57
C GLY A 147 -19.65 7.75 -17.37
N ASN A 148 -19.60 8.32 -16.16
CA ASN A 148 -20.17 7.73 -14.93
C ASN A 148 -19.67 6.28 -14.66
N PRO A 149 -18.35 6.06 -14.54
CA PRO A 149 -17.78 4.71 -14.38
C PRO A 149 -18.23 4.07 -13.05
N GLY A 150 -18.17 2.73 -12.97
CA GLY A 150 -18.27 2.00 -11.70
C GLY A 150 -17.14 2.38 -10.75
N ALA A 151 -17.32 2.10 -9.46
CA ALA A 151 -16.33 2.44 -8.44
C ALA A 151 -16.12 1.30 -7.45
N THR A 152 -14.86 1.09 -7.06
CA THR A 152 -14.48 0.21 -5.95
C THR A 152 -13.62 1.02 -5.01
N ILE A 153 -14.21 1.45 -3.89
CA ILE A 153 -13.64 2.44 -2.97
C ILE A 153 -13.81 2.00 -1.52
N ALA A 154 -12.85 2.36 -0.68
CA ALA A 154 -12.88 2.12 0.76
C ALA A 154 -13.44 3.37 1.46
N GLU A 155 -14.74 3.36 1.73
CA GLU A 155 -15.45 4.50 2.32
C GLU A 155 -15.10 4.71 3.79
N THR A 156 -15.04 5.97 4.18
CA THR A 156 -14.94 6.34 5.60
C THR A 156 -15.85 7.54 5.90
N ASP A 157 -16.12 7.73 7.18
CA ASP A 157 -16.90 8.87 7.71
C ASP A 157 -16.02 9.81 8.54
N ASN A 158 -14.74 9.46 8.75
CA ASN A 158 -13.80 10.21 9.55
C ASN A 158 -12.37 10.13 8.98
N TYR A 159 -11.47 10.89 9.61
CA TYR A 159 -10.06 10.96 9.24
C TYR A 159 -9.18 10.04 10.10
N THR A 160 -9.70 8.87 10.50
CA THR A 160 -9.03 7.99 11.48
C THR A 160 -9.00 6.51 11.14
N ALA A 161 -9.44 6.10 9.95
CA ALA A 161 -9.50 4.67 9.57
C ALA A 161 -8.91 4.40 8.18
N TRP A 162 -8.07 3.36 8.08
CA TRP A 162 -7.54 2.83 6.81
C TRP A 162 -7.75 1.32 6.61
N GLU A 163 -8.35 0.65 7.60
CA GLU A 163 -8.62 -0.78 7.59
C GLU A 163 -10.06 -1.04 7.17
N LEU A 164 -10.38 -0.64 5.95
CA LEU A 164 -11.76 -0.53 5.47
C LEU A 164 -12.06 -1.61 4.43
N ALA A 165 -13.28 -2.13 4.47
CA ALA A 165 -13.80 -2.95 3.38
C ALA A 165 -14.06 -2.08 2.14
N TYR A 166 -14.00 -2.70 0.96
CA TYR A 166 -14.29 -2.01 -0.30
C TYR A 166 -15.78 -2.08 -0.64
N ASN A 167 -16.38 -0.91 -0.84
CA ASN A 167 -17.71 -0.75 -1.42
C ASN A 167 -17.60 -0.82 -2.95
N GLN A 168 -18.51 -1.58 -3.58
CA GLN A 168 -18.63 -1.67 -5.03
C GLN A 168 -19.90 -0.97 -5.49
N TYR A 169 -19.74 -0.01 -6.40
CA TYR A 169 -20.82 0.75 -7.02
C TYR A 169 -20.82 0.49 -8.52
N LYS A 170 -22.01 0.34 -9.12
CA LYS A 170 -22.14 0.18 -10.58
C LYS A 170 -21.79 1.48 -11.30
N SER A 171 -21.97 2.61 -10.62
CA SER A 171 -21.53 3.91 -11.13
C SER A 171 -21.22 4.89 -10.00
N ILE A 172 -20.36 5.88 -10.26
CA ILE A 172 -20.11 6.96 -9.29
C ILE A 172 -21.39 7.74 -8.94
N GLY A 173 -22.42 7.71 -9.79
CA GLY A 173 -23.74 8.31 -9.53
C GLY A 173 -24.51 7.67 -8.38
N GLU A 174 -24.18 6.43 -8.01
CA GLU A 174 -24.78 5.74 -6.85
C GLU A 174 -24.13 6.14 -5.52
N ILE A 175 -22.92 6.72 -5.56
CA ILE A 175 -22.23 7.23 -4.39
C ILE A 175 -22.96 8.48 -3.91
N LYS A 176 -23.35 8.49 -2.62
CA LYS A 176 -24.00 9.65 -2.00
C LYS A 176 -23.09 10.88 -2.04
N GLU A 177 -23.69 12.04 -2.24
CA GLU A 177 -22.99 13.32 -2.17
C GLU A 177 -22.28 13.48 -0.82
N ASP A 178 -21.12 14.11 -0.81
CA ASP A 178 -20.24 14.30 0.33
C ASP A 178 -19.65 13.04 0.98
N LYS A 179 -19.94 11.84 0.48
CA LYS A 179 -19.24 10.64 0.92
C LYS A 179 -17.78 10.70 0.47
N HIS A 180 -16.85 10.35 1.37
CA HIS A 180 -15.43 10.26 1.06
C HIS A 180 -14.89 8.84 1.25
N ALA A 181 -13.76 8.57 0.60
CA ALA A 181 -13.03 7.32 0.64
C ALA A 181 -11.52 7.57 0.69
N ILE A 182 -10.79 6.65 1.30
CA ILE A 182 -9.33 6.67 1.28
C ILE A 182 -8.82 6.39 -0.14
N THR A 183 -7.61 6.85 -0.45
CA THR A 183 -6.88 6.48 -1.67
C THR A 183 -5.89 5.33 -1.38
N PRO A 184 -5.53 4.49 -2.36
CA PRO A 184 -5.97 4.49 -3.75
C PRO A 184 -7.46 4.14 -3.95
N ALA A 185 -8.08 4.73 -4.97
CA ALA A 185 -9.51 4.55 -5.30
C ALA A 185 -9.67 4.14 -6.77
N LEU A 186 -10.41 3.05 -7.04
CA LEU A 186 -10.53 2.46 -8.39
C LEU A 186 -11.89 2.80 -9.04
N TYR A 187 -11.83 3.12 -10.33
CA TYR A 187 -12.98 3.39 -11.18
C TYR A 187 -12.92 2.52 -12.44
N ALA A 188 -14.03 1.86 -12.78
CA ALA A 188 -14.12 0.92 -13.90
C ALA A 188 -15.07 1.45 -14.99
N TYR A 189 -14.55 1.67 -16.19
CA TYR A 189 -15.30 2.20 -17.33
C TYR A 189 -15.93 1.05 -18.13
N ASN A 190 -17.06 1.33 -18.78
CA ASN A 190 -17.81 0.33 -19.57
C ASN A 190 -17.02 -0.27 -20.75
N ASN A 191 -15.96 0.39 -21.21
CA ASN A 191 -15.07 -0.10 -22.26
C ASN A 191 -13.94 -1.01 -21.72
N GLY A 192 -14.01 -1.43 -20.46
CA GLY A 192 -13.02 -2.31 -19.81
C GLY A 192 -11.83 -1.59 -19.17
N VAL A 193 -11.64 -0.29 -19.45
CA VAL A 193 -10.54 0.50 -18.86
C VAL A 193 -10.81 0.72 -17.37
N LYS A 194 -9.78 0.53 -16.55
CA LYS A 194 -9.75 0.90 -15.14
C LYS A 194 -8.86 2.10 -14.93
N LEU A 195 -9.25 2.96 -13.99
CA LEU A 195 -8.51 4.13 -13.55
C LEU A 195 -8.37 4.08 -12.03
N VAL A 196 -7.16 4.30 -11.51
CA VAL A 196 -6.93 4.40 -10.07
C VAL A 196 -6.38 5.78 -9.73
N VAL A 197 -7.03 6.46 -8.78
CA VAL A 197 -6.56 7.72 -8.19
C VAL A 197 -5.76 7.40 -6.93
N ALA A 198 -4.54 7.92 -6.83
CA ALA A 198 -3.62 7.73 -5.71
C ALA A 198 -2.77 8.99 -5.47
N GLU A 199 -1.86 8.91 -4.51
CA GLU A 199 -0.82 9.92 -4.27
C GLU A 199 0.54 9.26 -4.02
N ALA A 200 1.62 10.03 -4.18
CA ALA A 200 2.99 9.58 -3.91
C ALA A 200 3.84 10.71 -3.35
N ASP A 201 4.96 10.36 -2.70
CA ASP A 201 5.90 11.32 -2.10
C ASP A 201 5.25 12.21 -1.02
N LEU A 202 4.43 11.62 -0.14
CA LEU A 202 3.72 12.33 0.93
C LEU A 202 4.66 12.63 2.10
N PHE A 203 5.26 13.82 2.10
CA PHE A 203 6.14 14.29 3.17
C PHE A 203 5.59 15.55 3.84
N ASP A 204 5.34 15.45 5.14
CA ASP A 204 4.93 16.54 6.04
C ASP A 204 3.78 17.35 5.41
N TYR A 205 2.74 16.65 4.91
CA TYR A 205 1.54 17.18 4.27
C TYR A 205 0.38 16.21 4.53
N PRO A 206 -0.88 16.64 4.67
CA PRO A 206 -1.99 15.72 4.94
C PRO A 206 -2.25 14.76 3.78
N GLY A 207 -2.68 13.54 4.09
CA GLY A 207 -3.04 12.54 3.09
C GLY A 207 -4.31 12.89 2.33
N MET A 208 -4.37 12.48 1.06
CA MET A 208 -5.50 12.71 0.17
C MET A 208 -6.55 11.61 0.28
N TYR A 209 -7.77 12.05 0.54
CA TYR A 209 -9.01 11.30 0.33
C TYR A 209 -9.63 11.71 -1.00
N VAL A 210 -10.57 10.91 -1.50
CA VAL A 210 -11.50 11.34 -2.56
C VAL A 210 -12.89 11.53 -1.99
N LYS A 211 -13.58 12.58 -2.39
CA LYS A 211 -14.93 12.93 -1.95
C LYS A 211 -15.84 13.14 -3.16
N LYS A 212 -17.09 12.67 -3.06
CA LYS A 212 -18.14 12.98 -4.04
C LYS A 212 -18.57 14.44 -3.88
N ARG A 213 -18.40 15.25 -4.93
CA ARG A 213 -18.91 16.61 -5.02
C ARG A 213 -19.47 16.94 -6.40
N ASN A 214 -20.65 17.53 -6.48
CA ASN A 214 -21.34 17.96 -7.69
C ASN A 214 -21.36 16.87 -8.77
N GLY A 215 -21.69 15.64 -8.38
CA GLY A 215 -21.73 14.50 -9.31
C GLY A 215 -20.37 13.93 -9.73
N ASN A 216 -19.25 14.50 -9.29
CA ASN A 216 -17.88 14.06 -9.62
C ASN A 216 -17.05 13.76 -8.37
N MET A 217 -15.81 13.30 -8.56
CA MET A 217 -14.87 13.05 -7.47
C MET A 217 -13.86 14.21 -7.35
N THR A 218 -13.51 14.58 -6.13
CA THR A 218 -12.49 15.61 -5.83
C THR A 218 -11.61 15.15 -4.69
N GLY A 219 -10.37 15.63 -4.61
CA GLY A 219 -9.53 15.47 -3.43
C GLY A 219 -10.14 16.17 -2.21
N GLU A 220 -9.94 15.58 -1.03
CA GLU A 220 -10.26 16.11 0.30
C GLU A 220 -9.11 15.79 1.26
N TRP A 221 -8.85 16.66 2.23
CA TRP A 221 -7.75 16.53 3.20
C TRP A 221 -8.22 16.86 4.60
N ALA A 222 -7.69 16.15 5.59
CA ALA A 222 -7.86 16.52 6.98
C ALA A 222 -7.20 17.88 7.26
N ALA A 223 -7.94 18.80 7.90
CA ALA A 223 -7.37 20.08 8.32
C ALA A 223 -6.35 19.90 9.46
N TYR A 224 -5.41 20.84 9.58
CA TYR A 224 -4.33 20.78 10.57
C TYR A 224 -4.89 20.71 12.00
N PRO A 225 -4.38 19.86 12.89
CA PRO A 225 -4.86 19.76 14.27
C PRO A 225 -4.60 21.05 15.06
N ALA A 226 -5.64 21.64 15.65
CA ALA A 226 -5.49 22.77 16.57
C ALA A 226 -5.25 22.27 18.01
N THR A 227 -6.01 21.24 18.41
CA THR A 227 -5.85 20.60 19.72
C THR A 227 -5.98 19.09 19.59
N THR A 228 -5.25 18.37 20.45
CA THR A 228 -5.30 16.92 20.59
C THR A 228 -5.36 16.53 22.05
N LYS A 229 -5.97 15.40 22.38
CA LYS A 229 -5.90 14.76 23.69
C LYS A 229 -5.63 13.27 23.55
N MET A 230 -5.16 12.63 24.62
CA MET A 230 -5.21 11.17 24.69
C MET A 230 -6.68 10.71 24.78
N GLY A 231 -7.00 9.58 24.15
CA GLY A 231 -8.33 9.00 24.13
C GLY A 231 -8.40 7.73 23.29
N SER A 232 -9.60 7.41 22.77
CA SER A 232 -9.91 6.16 22.06
C SER A 232 -9.70 4.91 22.93
N TRP A 233 -9.51 3.75 22.29
CA TRP A 233 -9.21 2.50 22.98
C TRP A 233 -7.97 2.65 23.87
N GLY A 234 -8.12 2.31 25.15
CA GLY A 234 -7.05 2.35 26.14
C GLY A 234 -6.47 3.71 26.50
N ASP A 235 -7.06 4.84 26.08
CA ASP A 235 -6.59 6.21 26.44
C ASP A 235 -5.11 6.51 26.11
N PHE A 236 -4.57 5.90 25.05
CA PHE A 236 -3.18 6.12 24.60
C PHE A 236 -3.07 6.59 23.15
N VAL A 237 -4.19 6.83 22.47
CA VAL A 237 -4.22 7.33 21.08
C VAL A 237 -4.32 8.85 21.07
N SER A 238 -3.58 9.52 20.19
CA SER A 238 -3.64 10.98 20.03
C SER A 238 -4.83 11.42 19.18
N VAL A 239 -5.96 11.69 19.82
CA VAL A 239 -7.22 12.07 19.17
C VAL A 239 -7.29 13.58 18.94
N VAL A 240 -7.61 14.00 17.72
CA VAL A 240 -7.83 15.40 17.37
C VAL A 240 -9.19 15.88 17.91
N THR A 241 -9.19 16.93 18.74
CA THR A 241 -10.41 17.52 19.33
C THR A 241 -10.90 18.77 18.63
N SER A 242 -10.00 19.49 17.97
CA SER A 242 -10.36 20.60 17.08
C SER A 242 -9.33 20.75 15.97
N ARG A 243 -9.77 21.30 14.84
CA ARG A 243 -8.93 21.54 13.67
C ARG A 243 -8.89 23.02 13.34
N GLU A 244 -7.78 23.42 12.76
CA GLU A 244 -7.55 24.76 12.22
C GLU A 244 -8.35 24.98 10.92
N ASN A 245 -8.32 26.21 10.41
CA ASN A 245 -8.93 26.54 9.11
C ASN A 245 -7.99 26.38 7.90
N TYR A 246 -6.84 25.72 8.08
CA TYR A 246 -5.85 25.40 7.05
C TYR A 246 -5.47 23.92 7.14
N ILE A 247 -4.97 23.34 6.05
CA ILE A 247 -4.62 21.91 5.98
C ILE A 247 -3.14 21.63 6.25
N ALA A 248 -2.26 22.61 5.96
CA ALA A 248 -0.82 22.46 6.18
C ALA A 248 -0.12 23.80 6.46
N LYS A 249 1.01 23.75 7.17
CA LYS A 249 2.01 24.82 7.29
C LYS A 249 3.29 24.36 6.60
N GLU A 250 3.77 25.12 5.63
CA GLU A 250 4.89 24.71 4.78
C GLU A 250 5.97 25.79 4.71
N PRO A 251 7.26 25.41 4.57
CA PRO A 251 8.27 26.34 4.13
C PRO A 251 7.91 26.87 2.73
N GLY A 252 8.39 28.08 2.40
CA GLY A 252 8.12 28.67 1.09
C GLY A 252 8.65 27.83 -0.07
N LYS A 253 9.73 27.06 0.18
CA LYS A 253 10.29 26.07 -0.74
C LYS A 253 9.73 24.68 -0.43
N LYS A 254 8.83 24.17 -1.27
CA LYS A 254 8.19 22.87 -1.05
C LYS A 254 7.94 22.17 -2.38
N GLU A 255 8.22 20.87 -2.40
CA GLU A 255 7.64 19.97 -3.39
C GLU A 255 6.41 19.33 -2.73
N TYR A 256 5.23 19.59 -3.28
CA TYR A 256 4.00 18.99 -2.79
C TYR A 256 3.88 17.53 -3.27
N PRO A 257 3.08 16.69 -2.61
CA PRO A 257 2.90 15.30 -3.01
C PRO A 257 2.41 15.19 -4.46
N TRP A 258 2.81 14.12 -5.13
CA TRP A 258 2.28 13.78 -6.45
C TRP A 258 0.82 13.35 -6.33
N ARG A 259 -0.02 13.86 -7.23
CA ARG A 259 -1.35 13.33 -7.51
C ARG A 259 -1.23 12.37 -8.68
N VAL A 260 -1.59 11.12 -8.46
CA VAL A 260 -1.28 10.00 -9.35
C VAL A 260 -2.57 9.44 -9.94
N ILE A 261 -2.57 9.22 -11.24
CA ILE A 261 -3.68 8.63 -11.97
C ILE A 261 -3.13 7.48 -12.82
N ILE A 262 -3.38 6.26 -12.38
CA ILE A 262 -3.04 5.03 -13.09
C ILE A 262 -4.20 4.69 -14.02
N ALA A 263 -3.92 4.18 -15.22
CA ALA A 263 -4.96 3.68 -16.11
C ALA A 263 -4.48 2.45 -16.88
N THR A 264 -5.38 1.49 -17.08
CA THR A 264 -5.09 0.25 -17.81
C THR A 264 -6.36 -0.38 -18.38
N ASP A 265 -6.23 -1.15 -19.45
CA ASP A 265 -7.24 -2.06 -19.98
C ASP A 265 -6.93 -3.55 -19.69
N ASP A 266 -5.90 -3.81 -18.87
CA ASP A 266 -5.52 -5.15 -18.41
C ASP A 266 -5.22 -5.13 -16.89
N ASP A 267 -6.09 -5.75 -16.09
CA ASP A 267 -6.03 -5.76 -14.62
C ASP A 267 -4.71 -6.32 -14.09
N LYS A 268 -4.11 -7.26 -14.84
CA LYS A 268 -2.81 -7.85 -14.51
C LYS A 268 -1.74 -6.79 -14.28
N THR A 269 -1.77 -5.73 -15.07
CA THR A 269 -0.77 -4.64 -15.01
C THR A 269 -0.84 -3.84 -13.70
N LEU A 270 -1.95 -3.88 -12.95
CA LEU A 270 -2.02 -3.25 -11.63
C LEU A 270 -1.19 -4.02 -10.60
N LEU A 271 -1.14 -5.35 -10.69
CA LEU A 271 -0.45 -6.20 -9.71
C LEU A 271 1.07 -5.98 -9.69
N ASN A 272 1.67 -5.54 -10.80
CA ASN A 272 3.09 -5.20 -10.89
C ASN A 272 3.36 -3.69 -11.11
N ASN A 273 2.34 -2.84 -11.00
CA ASN A 273 2.52 -1.40 -11.12
C ASN A 273 3.34 -0.84 -9.95
N GLN A 274 4.36 -0.05 -10.27
CA GLN A 274 5.33 0.52 -9.32
C GLN A 274 5.36 2.06 -9.37
N LEU A 275 4.29 2.69 -9.88
CA LEU A 275 4.28 4.12 -10.15
C LEU A 275 4.43 4.97 -8.88
N VAL A 276 3.78 4.59 -7.78
CA VAL A 276 3.92 5.28 -6.48
C VAL A 276 5.37 5.23 -6.01
N TYR A 277 6.01 4.05 -6.04
CA TYR A 277 7.41 3.89 -5.69
C TYR A 277 8.32 4.73 -6.62
N LYS A 278 8.12 4.69 -7.94
CA LYS A 278 8.91 5.42 -8.95
C LYS A 278 8.83 6.95 -8.79
N LEU A 279 7.70 7.47 -8.33
CA LEU A 279 7.50 8.91 -8.11
C LEU A 279 8.09 9.43 -6.79
N SER A 280 8.27 8.57 -5.79
CA SER A 280 8.79 8.96 -4.47
C SER A 280 10.28 9.25 -4.47
N LYS A 281 10.73 10.04 -3.49
CA LYS A 281 12.15 10.37 -3.33
C LYS A 281 13.03 9.11 -3.18
N PRO A 282 14.29 9.13 -3.69
CA PRO A 282 15.26 8.07 -3.44
C PRO A 282 15.57 7.88 -1.95
N SER A 283 16.16 6.74 -1.61
CA SER A 283 16.67 6.46 -0.27
C SER A 283 17.65 7.55 0.20
N VAL A 284 17.49 7.97 1.46
CA VAL A 284 18.47 8.82 2.16
C VAL A 284 19.44 8.01 3.03
N LEU A 285 19.23 6.71 3.15
CA LEU A 285 20.12 5.82 3.90
C LEU A 285 21.32 5.38 3.04
N GLU A 286 22.54 5.67 3.52
CA GLU A 286 23.79 5.28 2.85
C GLU A 286 24.12 3.80 3.06
N ASN A 287 23.94 3.29 4.29
CA ASN A 287 24.14 1.89 4.64
C ASN A 287 22.80 1.19 4.92
N THR A 288 22.46 0.24 4.06
CA THR A 288 21.21 -0.55 4.13
C THR A 288 21.47 -2.05 4.38
N ALA A 289 22.72 -2.46 4.61
CA ALA A 289 23.08 -3.88 4.71
C ALA A 289 22.43 -4.59 5.91
N TRP A 290 22.07 -3.85 6.96
CA TRP A 290 21.40 -4.34 8.16
C TRP A 290 19.89 -4.53 7.99
N ILE A 291 19.29 -3.98 6.94
CA ILE A 291 17.87 -4.10 6.66
C ILE A 291 17.64 -5.45 5.99
N LYS A 292 16.91 -6.32 6.69
CA LYS A 292 16.70 -7.72 6.30
C LYS A 292 15.19 -8.02 6.28
N PRO A 293 14.57 -8.06 5.10
CA PRO A 293 13.24 -8.65 4.91
C PRO A 293 13.25 -10.12 5.36
N GLY A 294 12.12 -10.64 5.80
CA GLY A 294 12.02 -12.02 6.28
C GLY A 294 10.63 -12.36 6.80
N LYS A 295 10.54 -13.48 7.51
CA LYS A 295 9.29 -14.04 8.02
C LYS A 295 9.31 -14.04 9.55
N ALA A 296 8.15 -13.80 10.17
CA ALA A 296 8.02 -13.75 11.62
C ALA A 296 6.97 -14.72 12.14
N ALA A 297 7.31 -15.49 13.17
CA ALA A 297 6.29 -16.12 14.03
C ALA A 297 5.61 -15.04 14.89
N TRP A 298 4.31 -15.18 15.16
CA TRP A 298 3.52 -14.17 15.87
C TRP A 298 2.49 -14.81 16.79
N GLU A 299 2.30 -14.27 17.99
CA GLU A 299 1.47 -14.86 19.03
C GLU A 299 0.06 -14.26 19.13
N TRP A 300 -0.15 -13.03 18.66
CA TRP A 300 -1.33 -12.24 19.03
C TRP A 300 -2.63 -12.77 18.43
N TRP A 301 -2.65 -13.14 17.15
CA TRP A 301 -3.89 -13.48 16.42
C TRP A 301 -4.67 -14.64 17.06
N HIS A 302 -3.95 -15.67 17.47
CA HIS A 302 -4.48 -16.86 18.13
C HIS A 302 -4.35 -16.82 19.65
N ASP A 303 -4.29 -15.61 20.22
CA ASP A 303 -4.26 -15.32 21.64
C ASP A 303 -3.14 -16.06 22.40
N ALA A 304 -2.00 -16.27 21.76
CA ALA A 304 -0.87 -17.05 22.24
C ALA A 304 -1.23 -18.47 22.71
N ILE A 305 -2.35 -19.02 22.23
CA ILE A 305 -2.81 -20.37 22.56
C ILE A 305 -2.03 -21.37 21.72
N LEU A 306 -1.43 -22.36 22.38
CA LEU A 306 -0.64 -23.42 21.76
C LEU A 306 -1.30 -24.77 22.05
N PRO A 307 -2.28 -25.23 21.23
CA PRO A 307 -2.97 -26.48 21.45
C PRO A 307 -2.01 -27.68 21.55
N GLY A 308 -2.08 -28.41 22.66
CA GLY A 308 -1.26 -29.59 22.88
C GLY A 308 0.22 -29.33 23.23
N ALA A 309 0.64 -28.07 23.35
CA ALA A 309 1.99 -27.76 23.80
C ALA A 309 2.22 -28.18 25.27
N PRO A 310 3.46 -28.58 25.64
CA PRO A 310 3.78 -29.02 26.99
C PRO A 310 3.98 -27.87 28.00
N ILE A 311 3.56 -26.65 27.63
CA ILE A 311 3.73 -25.43 28.44
C ILE A 311 2.39 -24.69 28.58
N PRO A 312 2.19 -23.92 29.66
CA PRO A 312 1.04 -23.00 29.75
C PRO A 312 1.03 -22.02 28.56
N SER A 313 -0.13 -21.83 27.95
CA SER A 313 -0.33 -20.94 26.80
C SER A 313 -1.58 -20.10 26.95
N GLY A 314 -1.76 -19.09 26.09
CA GLY A 314 -2.80 -18.07 26.21
C GLY A 314 -2.25 -16.70 26.65
N MET A 315 -3.01 -15.64 26.38
CA MET A 315 -2.64 -14.24 26.68
C MET A 315 -2.20 -14.01 28.14
N GLU A 316 -2.80 -14.72 29.10
CA GLU A 316 -2.44 -14.63 30.52
C GLU A 316 -1.14 -15.33 30.91
N ASN A 317 -0.68 -16.26 30.07
CA ASN A 317 0.51 -17.10 30.27
C ASN A 317 1.72 -16.63 29.44
N ARG A 318 1.62 -15.47 28.79
CA ARG A 318 2.76 -14.83 28.12
C ARG A 318 3.89 -14.62 29.11
N SER A 319 5.03 -15.21 28.79
CA SER A 319 6.19 -15.34 29.65
C SER A 319 7.43 -15.60 28.80
N THR A 320 8.61 -15.54 29.42
CA THR A 320 9.87 -15.91 28.75
C THR A 320 9.83 -17.35 28.20
N GLN A 321 9.20 -18.30 28.91
CA GLN A 321 9.08 -19.69 28.42
C GLN A 321 8.23 -19.78 27.15
N LEU A 322 7.08 -19.09 27.12
CA LEU A 322 6.21 -19.07 25.94
C LEU A 322 6.94 -18.45 24.75
N TYR A 323 7.60 -17.30 24.93
CA TYR A 323 8.30 -16.65 23.82
C TYR A 323 9.53 -17.40 23.33
N ASN A 324 10.23 -18.12 24.22
CA ASN A 324 11.29 -19.04 23.80
C ASN A 324 10.74 -20.19 22.95
N PHE A 325 9.52 -20.67 23.20
CA PHE A 325 8.87 -21.70 22.36
C PHE A 325 8.62 -21.20 20.93
N TYR A 326 8.12 -19.97 20.77
CA TYR A 326 7.98 -19.36 19.43
C TYR A 326 9.32 -19.12 18.75
N THR A 327 10.33 -18.70 19.51
CA THR A 327 11.71 -18.52 19.00
C THR A 327 12.31 -19.85 18.53
N ASP A 328 12.07 -20.94 19.26
CA ASP A 328 12.52 -22.27 18.89
C ASP A 328 11.84 -22.76 17.61
N PHE A 329 10.53 -22.51 17.48
CA PHE A 329 9.77 -22.78 16.26
C PHE A 329 10.31 -21.96 15.07
N ALA A 330 10.54 -20.66 15.26
CA ALA A 330 11.11 -19.78 14.24
C ALA A 330 12.47 -20.31 13.75
N ALA A 331 13.36 -20.67 14.68
CA ALA A 331 14.66 -21.22 14.35
C ALA A 331 14.58 -22.56 13.61
N LYS A 332 13.72 -23.47 14.08
CA LYS A 332 13.47 -24.80 13.46
C LYS A 332 12.99 -24.67 12.02
N ASN A 333 12.15 -23.68 11.75
CA ASN A 333 11.54 -23.44 10.44
C ASN A 333 12.24 -22.36 9.61
N HIS A 334 13.45 -21.94 10.00
CA HIS A 334 14.25 -20.93 9.30
C HIS A 334 13.51 -19.59 9.08
N LEU A 335 12.69 -19.20 10.05
CA LEU A 335 12.10 -17.88 10.10
C LEU A 335 13.13 -16.91 10.67
N GLU A 336 13.27 -15.77 10.02
CA GLU A 336 14.25 -14.75 10.39
C GLU A 336 13.88 -14.04 11.69
N TYR A 337 12.58 -14.00 12.02
CA TYR A 337 12.05 -13.19 13.10
C TYR A 337 11.01 -13.89 13.97
N MET A 338 10.82 -13.27 15.12
CA MET A 338 9.62 -13.41 15.93
C MET A 338 9.11 -12.00 16.28
N MET A 339 7.80 -11.81 16.15
CA MET A 339 7.10 -10.61 16.60
C MET A 339 6.60 -10.83 18.02
N ILE A 340 6.85 -9.87 18.92
CA ILE A 340 6.27 -9.81 20.25
C ILE A 340 5.30 -8.63 20.28
N ASP A 341 4.01 -8.94 20.39
CA ASP A 341 2.94 -7.95 20.27
C ASP A 341 2.58 -7.28 21.61
N ALA A 342 1.51 -6.48 21.64
CA ALA A 342 1.06 -5.67 22.75
C ALA A 342 0.95 -6.47 24.06
N GLY A 343 1.71 -6.08 25.10
CA GLY A 343 1.69 -6.71 26.42
C GLY A 343 3.04 -7.21 26.96
N TRP A 344 4.16 -6.90 26.29
CA TRP A 344 5.51 -7.07 26.84
C TRP A 344 5.98 -5.84 27.66
N SER A 345 5.53 -4.64 27.28
CA SER A 345 5.74 -3.37 27.99
C SER A 345 4.41 -2.70 28.32
N ASP A 346 4.45 -1.67 29.17
CA ASP A 346 3.31 -0.79 29.45
C ASP A 346 2.93 0.02 28.21
N ASN A 347 1.63 0.15 27.94
CA ASN A 347 1.15 0.87 26.75
C ASN A 347 1.46 2.37 26.79
N TYR A 348 1.73 2.97 27.96
CA TYR A 348 1.96 4.40 28.11
C TYR A 348 3.44 4.77 28.26
N ASP A 349 4.30 3.77 28.46
CA ASP A 349 5.76 3.89 28.61
C ASP A 349 6.46 2.60 28.13
N VAL A 350 7.07 2.67 26.95
CA VAL A 350 7.80 1.54 26.34
C VAL A 350 8.98 1.03 27.17
N LYS A 351 9.52 1.85 28.09
CA LYS A 351 10.64 1.48 28.96
C LYS A 351 10.17 0.71 30.19
N LYS A 352 8.88 0.80 30.54
CA LYS A 352 8.29 0.12 31.70
C LYS A 352 7.90 -1.31 31.32
N ARG A 353 8.67 -2.27 31.83
CA ARG A 353 8.47 -3.70 31.59
C ARG A 353 7.31 -4.28 32.40
N LEU A 354 6.69 -5.33 31.88
CA LEU A 354 5.74 -6.16 32.62
C LEU A 354 6.45 -7.36 33.24
N GLN A 355 6.19 -7.63 34.53
CA GLN A 355 7.01 -8.56 35.34
C GLN A 355 7.01 -10.03 34.87
N LYS A 356 6.01 -10.46 34.09
CA LYS A 356 5.89 -11.85 33.62
C LYS A 356 6.90 -12.23 32.52
N THR A 357 7.45 -11.25 31.80
CA THR A 357 8.33 -11.48 30.65
C THR A 357 9.66 -10.76 30.82
N ASP A 358 10.75 -11.52 30.93
CA ASP A 358 12.10 -10.96 30.77
C ASP A 358 12.44 -10.89 29.28
N ILE A 359 12.13 -9.73 28.68
CA ILE A 359 12.36 -9.49 27.24
C ILE A 359 13.83 -9.61 26.84
N ARG A 360 14.78 -9.30 27.72
CA ARG A 360 16.21 -9.41 27.40
C ARG A 360 16.64 -10.87 27.35
N ALA A 361 16.12 -11.69 28.26
CA ALA A 361 16.36 -13.14 28.23
C ALA A 361 15.77 -13.77 26.97
N VAL A 362 14.57 -13.37 26.54
CA VAL A 362 13.97 -13.81 25.27
C VAL A 362 14.84 -13.41 24.08
N ILE A 363 15.25 -12.14 23.99
CA ILE A 363 16.11 -11.65 22.90
C ILE A 363 17.46 -12.36 22.89
N GLN A 364 18.05 -12.63 24.06
CA GLN A 364 19.29 -13.40 24.14
C GLN A 364 19.11 -14.82 23.59
N HIS A 365 18.08 -15.54 24.03
CA HIS A 365 17.75 -16.88 23.54
C HIS A 365 17.50 -16.88 22.01
N ALA A 366 16.83 -15.87 21.49
CA ALA A 366 16.61 -15.69 20.05
C ALA A 366 17.90 -15.44 19.28
N ASN A 367 18.79 -14.60 19.79
CA ASN A 367 20.08 -14.33 19.18
C ASN A 367 20.96 -15.58 19.11
N GLU A 368 20.98 -16.42 20.15
CA GLU A 368 21.67 -17.72 20.17
C GLU A 368 21.16 -18.67 19.08
N LYS A 369 19.94 -18.45 18.59
CA LYS A 369 19.27 -19.20 17.52
C LYS A 369 19.19 -18.46 16.19
N HIS A 370 19.84 -17.31 16.09
CA HIS A 370 19.83 -16.45 14.89
C HIS A 370 18.44 -15.94 14.47
N VAL A 371 17.53 -15.78 15.43
CA VAL A 371 16.20 -15.21 15.24
C VAL A 371 16.19 -13.79 15.79
N GLY A 372 15.80 -12.81 14.97
CA GLY A 372 15.64 -11.42 15.40
C GLY A 372 14.29 -11.16 16.07
N ILE A 373 14.24 -10.26 17.05
CA ILE A 373 12.99 -9.89 17.71
C ILE A 373 12.50 -8.52 17.24
N PHE A 374 11.25 -8.50 16.78
CA PHE A 374 10.46 -7.28 16.67
C PHE A 374 9.61 -7.09 17.93
N VAL A 375 9.49 -5.86 18.40
CA VAL A 375 8.66 -5.53 19.57
C VAL A 375 7.61 -4.46 19.24
N TRP A 376 6.39 -4.66 19.72
CA TRP A 376 5.29 -3.73 19.52
C TRP A 376 5.34 -2.52 20.47
N CYS A 377 4.89 -1.34 20.02
CA CYS A 377 4.66 -0.19 20.89
C CYS A 377 3.62 0.79 20.30
N VAL A 378 3.01 1.60 21.17
CA VAL A 378 2.07 2.66 20.76
C VAL A 378 2.82 3.90 20.26
N ALA A 379 2.36 4.48 19.15
CA ALA A 379 2.98 5.65 18.51
C ALA A 379 3.10 6.86 19.44
N ALA A 380 2.02 7.28 20.12
CA ALA A 380 2.05 8.51 20.93
C ALA A 380 3.01 8.42 22.14
N PRO A 381 3.02 7.33 22.93
CA PRO A 381 4.02 7.06 23.96
C PRO A 381 5.46 6.99 23.43
N LEU A 382 5.69 6.32 22.30
CA LEU A 382 7.01 6.29 21.64
C LEU A 382 7.50 7.72 21.34
N LEU A 383 6.62 8.56 20.79
CA LEU A 383 6.92 9.93 20.37
C LEU A 383 7.14 10.93 21.53
N LYS A 384 6.75 10.63 22.78
CA LYS A 384 6.98 11.53 23.93
C LYS A 384 8.45 11.86 24.12
N ASP A 385 9.31 10.85 23.92
CA ASP A 385 10.78 10.96 23.97
C ASP A 385 11.36 9.97 22.95
N LEU A 386 11.18 10.30 21.67
CA LEU A 386 11.45 9.41 20.55
C LEU A 386 12.88 8.85 20.60
N ASP A 387 13.88 9.70 20.84
CA ASP A 387 15.27 9.28 20.83
C ASP A 387 15.58 8.33 21.99
N ALA A 388 15.24 8.69 23.24
CA ALA A 388 15.54 7.84 24.38
C ALA A 388 14.76 6.51 24.34
N ASN A 389 13.54 6.53 23.81
CA ASN A 389 12.73 5.33 23.65
C ASN A 389 13.30 4.40 22.57
N LEU A 390 13.73 4.94 21.42
CA LEU A 390 14.40 4.15 20.39
C LEU A 390 15.78 3.65 20.85
N ASP A 391 16.52 4.44 21.63
CA ASP A 391 17.78 4.01 22.25
C ASP A 391 17.56 2.82 23.18
N TYR A 392 16.53 2.87 24.01
CA TYR A 392 16.14 1.75 24.86
C TYR A 392 15.78 0.50 24.04
N LEU A 393 14.97 0.65 23.00
CA LEU A 393 14.56 -0.46 22.12
C LEU A 393 15.75 -1.09 21.42
N LYS A 394 16.74 -0.29 21.01
CA LYS A 394 18.00 -0.79 20.48
C LYS A 394 18.83 -1.50 21.55
N ASP A 395 18.92 -0.92 22.75
CA ASP A 395 19.72 -1.43 23.86
C ASP A 395 19.21 -2.76 24.43
N ILE A 396 17.89 -3.01 24.42
CA ILE A 396 17.35 -4.34 24.76
C ILE A 396 17.69 -5.41 23.70
N GLY A 397 18.15 -5.00 22.51
CA GLY A 397 18.57 -5.87 21.43
C GLY A 397 17.51 -6.13 20.36
N ALA A 398 16.44 -5.35 20.29
CA ALA A 398 15.46 -5.47 19.22
C ALA A 398 16.09 -5.16 17.85
N VAL A 399 15.62 -5.83 16.80
CA VAL A 399 16.03 -5.59 15.41
C VAL A 399 15.00 -4.78 14.63
N GLY A 400 13.78 -4.69 15.16
CA GLY A 400 12.72 -3.87 14.61
C GLY A 400 11.60 -3.59 15.60
N ILE A 401 10.69 -2.71 15.19
CA ILE A 401 9.58 -2.22 15.99
C ILE A 401 8.29 -2.29 15.18
N LYS A 402 7.20 -2.73 15.81
CA LYS A 402 5.83 -2.60 15.29
C LYS A 402 5.19 -1.41 16.00
N VAL A 403 4.97 -0.31 15.29
CA VAL A 403 4.46 0.94 15.88
C VAL A 403 3.02 1.12 15.47
N ASP A 404 2.14 1.33 16.45
CA ASP A 404 0.70 1.18 16.26
C ASP A 404 -0.10 2.40 16.77
N PHE A 405 -1.38 2.49 16.38
CA PHE A 405 -2.37 3.48 16.82
C PHE A 405 -1.99 4.94 16.49
N PHE A 406 -1.68 5.22 15.22
CA PHE A 406 -1.57 6.61 14.75
C PHE A 406 -2.96 7.22 14.51
N ASP A 407 -3.86 6.45 13.89
CA ASP A 407 -5.26 6.72 13.58
C ASP A 407 -5.48 8.10 12.92
N ARG A 408 -4.49 8.58 12.16
CA ARG A 408 -4.45 9.92 11.58
C ARG A 408 -3.56 9.97 10.34
N ASP A 409 -3.92 10.82 9.38
CA ASP A 409 -3.05 11.20 8.25
C ASP A 409 -3.02 12.71 7.98
N ASP A 410 -3.38 13.53 8.98
CA ASP A 410 -3.08 14.96 8.93
C ASP A 410 -1.55 15.22 8.90
N GLN A 411 -1.17 16.45 8.57
CA GLN A 411 0.24 16.84 8.39
C GLN A 411 1.15 16.35 9.53
N GLN A 412 0.69 16.47 10.78
CA GLN A 412 1.47 16.11 11.96
C GLN A 412 1.69 14.59 12.05
N ALA A 413 0.65 13.79 11.80
CA ALA A 413 0.75 12.33 11.84
C ALA A 413 1.62 11.77 10.70
N ILE A 414 1.51 12.34 9.50
CA ILE A 414 2.41 12.00 8.39
C ILE A 414 3.87 12.33 8.72
N LYS A 415 4.12 13.40 9.46
CA LYS A 415 5.46 13.73 9.96
C LYS A 415 5.94 12.72 11.01
N TRP A 416 5.06 12.19 11.85
CA TRP A 416 5.42 11.16 12.83
C TRP A 416 6.00 9.90 12.17
N LEU A 417 5.35 9.39 11.11
CA LEU A 417 5.86 8.25 10.34
C LEU A 417 7.30 8.51 9.84
N GLN A 418 7.57 9.71 9.34
CA GLN A 418 8.91 10.08 8.85
C GLN A 418 9.95 10.11 9.96
N VAL A 419 9.67 10.81 11.07
CA VAL A 419 10.67 10.96 12.16
C VAL A 419 10.92 9.64 12.88
N ILE A 420 9.91 8.77 13.00
CA ILE A 420 10.09 7.41 13.54
C ILE A 420 10.97 6.59 12.60
N ALA A 421 10.70 6.59 11.29
CA ALA A 421 11.51 5.86 10.32
C ALA A 421 12.96 6.33 10.31
N GLU A 422 13.20 7.64 10.30
CA GLU A 422 14.53 8.24 10.37
C GLU A 422 15.25 7.90 11.69
N GLY A 423 14.57 8.09 12.82
CA GLY A 423 15.13 7.82 14.15
C GLY A 423 15.46 6.34 14.37
N ALA A 424 14.62 5.44 13.86
CA ALA A 424 14.84 4.00 13.88
C ALA A 424 16.02 3.61 12.97
N ALA A 425 16.13 4.21 11.79
CA ALA A 425 17.24 3.94 10.87
C ALA A 425 18.61 4.30 11.48
N LYS A 426 18.70 5.42 12.22
CA LYS A 426 19.91 5.83 12.96
C LYS A 426 20.39 4.78 13.98
N ARG A 427 19.48 3.90 14.41
CA ARG A 427 19.72 2.84 15.40
C ARG A 427 19.71 1.44 14.80
N HIS A 428 19.63 1.33 13.47
CA HIS A 428 19.48 0.07 12.75
C HIS A 428 18.28 -0.75 13.26
N LEU A 429 17.12 -0.10 13.37
CA LEU A 429 15.83 -0.72 13.67
C LEU A 429 14.93 -0.67 12.42
N MET A 430 14.40 -1.83 12.03
CA MET A 430 13.34 -1.92 11.03
C MET A 430 11.99 -1.49 11.64
N VAL A 431 11.07 -1.04 10.81
CA VAL A 431 9.78 -0.49 11.25
C VAL A 431 8.65 -1.14 10.47
N ASP A 432 7.66 -1.61 11.21
CA ASP A 432 6.35 -1.99 10.71
C ASP A 432 5.31 -1.04 11.31
N PHE A 433 4.51 -0.40 10.47
CA PHE A 433 3.52 0.59 10.91
C PHE A 433 2.11 0.00 10.91
N HIS A 434 1.48 -0.09 12.08
CA HIS A 434 0.08 -0.46 12.28
C HIS A 434 -0.76 0.76 12.69
N GLY A 435 -2.10 0.65 12.59
CA GLY A 435 -3.02 1.75 12.89
C GLY A 435 -2.64 3.04 12.13
N CYS A 436 -2.13 2.90 10.90
CA CYS A 436 -1.45 3.96 10.17
C CYS A 436 -2.14 4.33 8.84
N SER A 437 -1.69 5.43 8.22
CA SER A 437 -2.16 5.81 6.88
C SER A 437 -1.62 4.89 5.79
N LYS A 438 -2.31 4.87 4.65
CA LYS A 438 -1.83 4.17 3.44
C LYS A 438 -0.39 4.55 3.06
N PRO A 439 0.42 3.61 2.57
CA PRO A 439 1.74 3.91 2.03
C PRO A 439 1.65 4.75 0.76
N THR A 440 2.57 5.69 0.64
CA THR A 440 2.68 6.65 -0.47
C THR A 440 4.14 6.77 -0.94
N GLY A 441 4.93 5.71 -0.67
CA GLY A 441 6.32 5.57 -1.09
C GLY A 441 7.37 6.09 -0.11
N LEU A 442 7.02 6.39 1.15
CA LEU A 442 7.98 6.72 2.21
C LEU A 442 9.01 5.58 2.41
N GLN A 443 8.62 4.32 2.20
CA GLN A 443 9.50 3.15 2.21
C GLN A 443 10.60 3.15 1.13
N ARG A 444 10.49 4.00 0.09
CA ARG A 444 11.61 4.20 -0.85
C ARG A 444 12.70 5.08 -0.24
N THR A 445 12.27 6.14 0.46
CA THR A 445 13.16 7.11 1.12
C THR A 445 13.78 6.50 2.37
N TYR A 446 13.00 5.73 3.13
CA TYR A 446 13.39 5.02 4.34
C TYR A 446 13.10 3.54 4.18
N PRO A 447 14.01 2.77 3.55
CA PRO A 447 13.80 1.34 3.34
C PRO A 447 13.92 0.52 4.62
N ASN A 448 14.13 1.11 5.80
CA ASN A 448 13.93 0.36 7.04
C ASN A 448 12.44 0.16 7.37
N ILE A 449 11.52 0.81 6.65
CA ILE A 449 10.08 0.57 6.75
C ILE A 449 9.72 -0.69 5.95
N VAL A 450 9.64 -1.82 6.63
CA VAL A 450 9.40 -3.11 5.98
C VAL A 450 7.94 -3.33 5.63
N ASN A 451 7.00 -2.76 6.39
CA ASN A 451 5.57 -2.91 6.16
C ASN A 451 4.73 -1.72 6.64
N TYR A 452 3.47 -1.74 6.21
CA TYR A 452 2.36 -0.94 6.71
C TYR A 452 1.15 -1.87 6.83
N GLU A 453 0.37 -1.82 7.89
CA GLU A 453 -0.95 -2.44 7.93
C GLU A 453 -1.87 -1.71 6.93
N ALA A 454 -2.61 -0.68 7.39
CA ALA A 454 -3.49 0.16 6.57
C ALA A 454 -4.33 -0.64 5.56
N VAL A 455 -4.74 -1.84 5.93
CA VAL A 455 -5.47 -2.83 5.15
C VAL A 455 -6.36 -3.57 6.13
N ARG A 456 -7.52 -4.02 5.69
CA ARG A 456 -8.36 -4.85 6.54
C ARG A 456 -7.75 -6.25 6.62
N GLY A 457 -6.91 -6.45 7.64
CA GLY A 457 -6.03 -7.61 7.77
C GLY A 457 -6.72 -8.89 8.25
N GLN A 458 -5.92 -9.93 8.43
CA GLN A 458 -6.36 -11.24 8.92
C GLN A 458 -6.93 -11.18 10.34
N GLU A 459 -6.48 -10.22 11.14
CA GLU A 459 -7.01 -9.91 12.47
C GLU A 459 -8.52 -9.68 12.49
N CYS A 460 -9.09 -9.05 11.46
CA CYS A 460 -10.53 -8.84 11.35
C CYS A 460 -11.34 -10.14 11.29
N SER A 461 -10.73 -11.28 10.99
CA SER A 461 -11.41 -12.59 11.10
C SER A 461 -11.74 -12.98 12.55
N LYS A 462 -11.18 -12.30 13.55
CA LYS A 462 -11.57 -12.45 14.96
C LYS A 462 -12.93 -11.84 15.25
N TRP A 463 -13.35 -10.79 14.54
CA TRP A 463 -14.58 -10.05 14.90
C TRP A 463 -15.59 -9.82 13.76
N ASP A 464 -15.26 -10.08 12.48
CA ASP A 464 -16.19 -9.87 11.38
C ASP A 464 -15.98 -10.78 10.14
N PHE A 465 -16.77 -10.52 9.08
CA PHE A 465 -16.87 -11.33 7.86
C PHE A 465 -16.23 -10.69 6.61
N THR A 466 -15.57 -9.56 6.76
CA THR A 466 -15.17 -8.70 5.63
C THR A 466 -13.79 -9.04 5.08
N THR A 467 -12.91 -9.64 5.89
CA THR A 467 -11.67 -10.26 5.43
C THR A 467 -12.00 -11.61 4.80
N ASN A 468 -12.40 -11.57 3.54
CA ASN A 468 -12.89 -12.73 2.79
C ASN A 468 -12.25 -12.80 1.38
N PRO A 469 -12.43 -13.92 0.64
CA PRO A 469 -11.84 -14.10 -0.69
C PRO A 469 -12.14 -13.01 -1.73
N VAL A 470 -13.26 -12.27 -1.62
CA VAL A 470 -13.53 -11.10 -2.48
C VAL A 470 -12.62 -9.94 -2.11
N HIS A 471 -12.41 -9.70 -0.81
CA HIS A 471 -11.46 -8.70 -0.32
C HIS A 471 -10.03 -9.02 -0.80
N HIS A 472 -9.61 -10.28 -0.67
CA HIS A 472 -8.25 -10.74 -1.04
C HIS A 472 -7.98 -10.62 -2.54
N THR A 473 -9.02 -10.72 -3.37
CA THR A 473 -8.93 -10.49 -4.82
C THR A 473 -9.22 -9.05 -5.22
N THR A 474 -9.50 -8.14 -4.29
CA THR A 474 -9.78 -6.72 -4.56
C THR A 474 -8.62 -5.82 -4.18
N PHE A 475 -8.16 -5.86 -2.92
CA PHE A 475 -7.18 -4.90 -2.41
C PHE A 475 -5.80 -4.97 -3.10
N PRO A 476 -5.31 -6.11 -3.65
CA PRO A 476 -4.03 -6.14 -4.37
C PRO A 476 -3.98 -5.23 -5.59
N PHE A 477 -5.15 -4.91 -6.16
CA PHE A 477 -5.28 -4.01 -7.32
C PHE A 477 -5.49 -2.55 -6.92
N ILE A 478 -5.62 -2.26 -5.62
CA ILE A 478 -5.97 -0.94 -5.10
C ILE A 478 -5.01 -0.53 -3.98
N ARG A 479 -5.18 -1.04 -2.76
CA ARG A 479 -4.34 -0.72 -1.58
C ARG A 479 -2.86 -1.03 -1.82
N MET A 480 -2.53 -2.16 -2.46
CA MET A 480 -1.14 -2.59 -2.66
C MET A 480 -0.38 -1.75 -3.71
N LEU A 481 -1.08 -0.92 -4.48
CA LEU A 481 -0.45 0.07 -5.37
C LEU A 481 0.33 1.15 -4.61
N GLY A 482 -0.06 1.43 -3.35
CA GLY A 482 0.62 2.42 -2.50
C GLY A 482 1.96 1.91 -1.95
N GLY A 483 2.09 0.59 -1.76
CA GLY A 483 3.25 -0.02 -1.12
C GLY A 483 2.93 -1.36 -0.45
N PRO A 484 3.95 -1.94 0.22
CA PRO A 484 3.82 -3.22 0.89
C PRO A 484 2.78 -3.20 2.01
N LEU A 485 2.45 -4.39 2.51
CA LEU A 485 1.45 -4.55 3.55
C LEU A 485 1.79 -5.63 4.57
N ASP A 486 1.40 -5.39 5.83
CA ASP A 486 1.26 -6.44 6.83
C ASP A 486 -0.20 -6.89 6.91
N TYR A 487 -0.53 -7.98 6.21
CA TYR A 487 -1.87 -8.59 6.27
C TYR A 487 -1.95 -9.70 7.33
N THR A 488 -0.80 -10.24 7.75
CA THR A 488 -0.67 -11.40 8.65
C THR A 488 -1.31 -12.71 8.14
N PRO A 489 -0.90 -13.24 6.96
CA PRO A 489 -1.48 -14.47 6.40
C PRO A 489 -1.04 -15.74 7.14
N GLY A 490 -1.55 -16.89 6.68
CA GLY A 490 -1.00 -18.20 7.00
C GLY A 490 -1.79 -18.94 8.05
N SER A 491 -3.11 -18.75 8.12
CA SER A 491 -3.90 -19.57 9.02
C SER A 491 -4.00 -21.02 8.55
N MET A 492 -3.85 -21.94 9.49
CA MET A 492 -4.05 -23.37 9.30
C MET A 492 -5.49 -23.81 9.63
N ARG A 493 -6.34 -22.91 10.13
CA ARG A 493 -7.77 -23.16 10.38
C ARG A 493 -8.60 -22.42 9.35
N ASN A 494 -9.13 -23.14 8.38
CA ASN A 494 -9.80 -22.56 7.23
C ASN A 494 -11.26 -23.00 7.20
N LYS A 495 -12.16 -22.09 6.84
CA LYS A 495 -13.61 -22.33 6.82
C LYS A 495 -14.21 -21.86 5.51
N SER A 496 -15.15 -22.64 5.01
CA SER A 496 -15.99 -22.24 3.89
C SER A 496 -16.88 -21.05 4.29
N LYS A 497 -17.42 -20.37 3.28
CA LYS A 497 -18.30 -19.21 3.49
C LYS A 497 -19.42 -19.46 4.51
N ASP A 498 -20.02 -20.66 4.46
CA ASP A 498 -21.19 -21.00 5.27
C ASP A 498 -20.84 -21.46 6.69
N THR A 499 -19.58 -21.84 6.93
CA THR A 499 -19.13 -22.42 8.21
C THR A 499 -18.27 -21.46 9.02
N PHE A 500 -17.74 -20.41 8.39
CA PHE A 500 -16.94 -19.40 9.06
C PHE A 500 -17.76 -18.64 10.11
N LYS A 501 -17.14 -18.46 11.28
CA LYS A 501 -17.65 -17.60 12.34
C LYS A 501 -16.45 -16.88 12.99
N PRO A 502 -16.55 -15.56 13.22
CA PRO A 502 -15.52 -14.84 13.96
C PRO A 502 -15.40 -15.37 15.38
N ILE A 503 -14.16 -15.46 15.87
CA ILE A 503 -13.82 -15.85 17.23
C ILE A 503 -12.91 -14.75 17.79
N ALA A 504 -13.49 -13.89 18.64
CA ALA A 504 -12.79 -12.72 19.17
C ALA A 504 -11.65 -13.14 20.09
N GLU A 505 -11.94 -14.06 21.01
CA GLU A 505 -10.99 -14.64 21.96
C GLU A 505 -10.82 -16.13 21.67
N GLY A 506 -9.57 -16.58 21.55
CA GLY A 506 -9.20 -17.97 21.37
C GLY A 506 -8.47 -18.25 20.07
N LEU A 507 -8.89 -19.33 19.40
CA LEU A 507 -8.31 -19.82 18.15
C LEU A 507 -9.20 -19.42 16.98
N PRO A 508 -8.96 -18.27 16.32
CA PRO A 508 -9.69 -17.88 15.12
C PRO A 508 -9.40 -18.84 13.95
N SER A 509 -10.24 -18.69 12.93
CA SER A 509 -10.11 -19.35 11.63
C SER A 509 -10.27 -18.30 10.54
N THR A 510 -10.09 -18.67 9.27
CA THR A 510 -10.16 -17.75 8.14
C THR A 510 -11.18 -18.19 7.10
N GLN A 511 -11.64 -17.25 6.28
CA GLN A 511 -12.56 -17.52 5.18
C GLN A 511 -11.78 -17.92 3.92
N GLY A 512 -12.19 -19.03 3.30
CA GLY A 512 -11.50 -19.58 2.13
C GLY A 512 -10.76 -20.87 2.48
N THR A 513 -9.98 -21.41 1.54
CA THR A 513 -9.29 -22.70 1.72
C THR A 513 -7.85 -22.56 2.23
N ARG A 514 -7.26 -23.68 2.65
CA ARG A 514 -5.83 -23.77 2.98
C ARG A 514 -4.95 -23.22 1.86
N CYS A 515 -5.21 -23.62 0.61
CA CYS A 515 -4.38 -23.18 -0.51
C CYS A 515 -4.62 -21.71 -0.90
N HIS A 516 -5.76 -21.11 -0.52
CA HIS A 516 -5.97 -19.67 -0.61
C HIS A 516 -5.01 -18.91 0.32
N GLU A 517 -4.87 -19.34 1.57
CA GLU A 517 -3.90 -18.78 2.53
C GLU A 517 -2.46 -18.93 2.05
N LEU A 518 -2.07 -20.11 1.57
CA LEU A 518 -0.71 -20.32 1.06
C LEU A 518 -0.38 -19.42 -0.13
N ALA A 519 -1.36 -19.13 -0.99
CA ALA A 519 -1.19 -18.24 -2.13
C ALA A 519 -0.93 -16.78 -1.74
N MET A 520 -1.35 -16.34 -0.55
CA MET A 520 -1.12 -14.98 -0.06
C MET A 520 0.37 -14.66 0.05
N PHE A 521 1.22 -15.62 0.45
CA PHE A 521 2.67 -15.44 0.54
C PHE A 521 3.36 -15.14 -0.81
N VAL A 522 2.70 -15.48 -1.92
CA VAL A 522 3.19 -15.12 -3.26
C VAL A 522 2.47 -13.88 -3.77
N VAL A 523 1.17 -13.74 -3.56
CA VAL A 523 0.37 -12.66 -4.14
C VAL A 523 0.61 -11.32 -3.43
N PHE A 524 0.66 -11.31 -2.11
CA PHE A 524 0.83 -10.09 -1.34
C PHE A 524 2.31 -9.64 -1.31
N ASP A 525 2.52 -8.34 -1.31
CA ASP A 525 3.85 -7.73 -1.22
C ASP A 525 4.16 -7.42 0.25
N GLN A 526 4.84 -8.34 0.93
CA GLN A 526 5.05 -8.28 2.39
C GLN A 526 6.52 -8.52 2.75
N PRO A 527 7.41 -7.50 2.68
CA PRO A 527 8.83 -7.66 3.02
C PRO A 527 9.07 -8.28 4.41
N LEU A 528 8.18 -8.01 5.37
CA LEU A 528 8.03 -8.80 6.58
C LEU A 528 6.74 -9.63 6.48
N ALA A 529 6.81 -10.95 6.30
CA ALA A 529 5.61 -11.78 6.28
C ALA A 529 5.39 -12.40 7.66
N VAL A 530 4.29 -12.02 8.31
CA VAL A 530 3.96 -12.48 9.66
C VAL A 530 3.03 -13.69 9.58
N PHE A 531 3.41 -14.79 10.23
CA PHE A 531 2.65 -16.03 10.29
C PHE A 531 1.64 -15.93 11.43
N CYS A 532 0.34 -15.88 11.12
CA CYS A 532 -0.67 -15.61 12.14
C CYS A 532 -1.04 -16.80 13.03
N ASP A 533 -0.80 -18.04 12.60
CA ASP A 533 -1.22 -19.22 13.35
C ASP A 533 -0.18 -19.67 14.39
N SER A 534 -0.57 -20.62 15.24
CA SER A 534 0.29 -21.13 16.29
C SER A 534 1.30 -22.14 15.75
N PRO A 535 2.54 -22.14 16.29
CA PRO A 535 3.55 -23.17 16.00
C PRO A 535 3.00 -24.60 15.98
N THR A 536 2.21 -24.96 17.00
CA THR A 536 1.61 -26.30 17.16
C THR A 536 0.65 -26.69 16.03
N GLU A 537 0.11 -25.71 15.32
CA GLU A 537 -0.83 -25.94 14.22
C GLU A 537 -0.09 -26.08 12.89
N TYR A 538 1.01 -25.34 12.70
CA TYR A 538 1.93 -25.55 11.58
C TYR A 538 2.58 -26.93 11.63
N GLU A 539 3.03 -27.39 12.80
CA GLU A 539 3.72 -28.68 12.97
C GLU A 539 2.89 -29.91 12.57
N LYS A 540 1.57 -29.76 12.41
CA LYS A 540 0.69 -30.82 11.89
C LYS A 540 0.85 -31.06 10.38
N TYR A 541 1.48 -30.13 9.66
CA TYR A 541 1.58 -30.13 8.20
C TYR A 541 3.04 -29.90 7.74
N PRO A 542 3.92 -30.92 7.84
CA PRO A 542 5.35 -30.77 7.55
C PRO A 542 5.66 -30.31 6.12
N ASP A 543 4.84 -30.74 5.16
CA ASP A 543 4.93 -30.32 3.76
C ASP A 543 4.60 -28.84 3.57
N ILE A 544 3.63 -28.30 4.33
CA ILE A 544 3.33 -26.86 4.33
C ILE A 544 4.41 -26.08 5.07
N GLU A 545 4.93 -26.58 6.20
CA GLU A 545 6.08 -25.96 6.89
C GLU A 545 7.27 -25.81 5.94
N GLN A 546 7.57 -26.86 5.16
CA GLN A 546 8.64 -26.80 4.15
C GLN A 546 8.39 -25.69 3.12
N TYR A 547 7.17 -25.56 2.59
CA TYR A 547 6.82 -24.48 1.66
C TYR A 547 6.93 -23.10 2.31
N LEU A 548 6.38 -22.91 3.51
CA LEU A 548 6.39 -21.63 4.22
C LEU A 548 7.80 -21.20 4.63
N SER A 549 8.68 -22.17 4.94
CA SER A 549 10.10 -21.93 5.18
C SER A 549 10.80 -21.45 3.89
N ALA A 550 10.48 -22.08 2.75
CA ALA A 550 11.13 -21.82 1.47
C ALA A 550 10.64 -20.57 0.74
N VAL A 551 9.38 -20.15 0.91
CA VAL A 551 8.81 -19.00 0.19
C VAL A 551 9.48 -17.68 0.60
N PRO A 552 10.05 -16.90 -0.34
CA PRO A 552 10.65 -15.61 -0.05
C PRO A 552 9.61 -14.53 0.24
N THR A 553 10.02 -13.49 0.96
CA THR A 553 9.21 -12.25 1.12
C THR A 553 9.57 -11.16 0.12
N VAL A 554 10.65 -11.37 -0.66
CA VAL A 554 11.18 -10.42 -1.62
C VAL A 554 11.62 -11.15 -2.89
N PHE A 555 11.35 -10.54 -4.04
CA PHE A 555 11.44 -11.19 -5.33
C PHE A 555 12.21 -10.33 -6.33
N ASP A 556 12.94 -11.00 -7.22
CA ASP A 556 13.77 -10.37 -8.23
C ASP A 556 12.95 -9.96 -9.46
N GLU A 557 11.86 -10.69 -9.75
CA GLU A 557 10.96 -10.48 -10.89
C GLU A 557 9.53 -10.91 -10.55
N THR A 558 8.54 -10.18 -11.06
CA THR A 558 7.11 -10.47 -10.88
C THR A 558 6.39 -10.45 -12.21
N LYS A 559 5.63 -11.52 -12.49
CA LYS A 559 4.84 -11.74 -13.71
C LYS A 559 3.39 -12.03 -13.35
N PRO A 560 2.51 -11.03 -13.46
CA PRO A 560 1.07 -11.26 -13.50
C PRO A 560 0.72 -12.19 -14.67
N LEU A 561 0.11 -13.34 -14.37
CA LEU A 561 -0.21 -14.36 -15.37
C LEU A 561 -1.64 -14.19 -15.87
N ASP A 562 -2.58 -14.17 -14.92
CA ASP A 562 -4.01 -13.96 -15.18
C ASP A 562 -4.65 -13.27 -13.98
N ALA A 563 -5.59 -12.35 -14.20
CA ALA A 563 -6.15 -11.57 -13.12
C ALA A 563 -7.44 -10.84 -13.53
N LYS A 564 -8.35 -10.69 -12.56
CA LYS A 564 -9.49 -9.77 -12.67
C LYS A 564 -9.86 -9.24 -11.29
N VAL A 565 -9.96 -7.91 -11.17
CA VAL A 565 -10.23 -7.23 -9.88
C VAL A 565 -11.50 -7.79 -9.23
N GLY A 566 -11.39 -8.23 -7.98
CA GLY A 566 -12.48 -8.78 -7.16
C GLY A 566 -12.91 -10.20 -7.53
N GLU A 567 -12.24 -10.84 -8.50
CA GLU A 567 -12.61 -12.17 -8.98
C GLU A 567 -11.49 -13.19 -8.80
N TYR A 568 -10.28 -12.94 -9.30
CA TYR A 568 -9.17 -13.89 -9.17
C TYR A 568 -7.81 -13.24 -9.47
N ILE A 569 -6.75 -13.89 -8.98
CA ILE A 569 -5.35 -13.51 -9.21
C ILE A 569 -4.55 -14.78 -9.48
N ALA A 570 -3.67 -14.74 -10.48
CA ALA A 570 -2.58 -15.68 -10.68
C ALA A 570 -1.30 -14.91 -11.04
N ILE A 571 -0.25 -15.13 -10.26
CA ILE A 571 1.02 -14.40 -10.39
C ILE A 571 2.19 -15.35 -10.19
N ALA A 572 3.24 -15.16 -10.99
CA ALA A 572 4.53 -15.83 -10.80
C ALA A 572 5.57 -14.82 -10.30
N LYS A 573 6.27 -15.14 -9.23
CA LYS A 573 7.38 -14.35 -8.70
C LYS A 573 8.66 -15.18 -8.66
N LYS A 574 9.78 -14.55 -8.98
CA LYS A 574 11.09 -15.21 -9.08
C LYS A 574 12.00 -14.80 -7.94
N LYS A 575 12.76 -15.73 -7.39
CA LYS A 575 13.89 -15.46 -6.49
C LYS A 575 15.08 -16.36 -6.84
N GLY A 576 16.20 -15.77 -7.24
CA GLY A 576 17.36 -16.54 -7.70
C GLY A 576 17.02 -17.40 -8.92
N SER A 577 17.13 -18.72 -8.79
CA SER A 577 16.71 -19.69 -9.80
C SER A 577 15.22 -20.05 -9.73
N ASP A 578 14.61 -19.84 -8.57
CA ASP A 578 13.33 -20.44 -8.21
C ASP A 578 12.18 -19.53 -8.62
N TRP A 579 11.04 -20.17 -8.90
CA TRP A 579 9.79 -19.49 -9.20
C TRP A 579 8.70 -19.95 -8.25
N TYR A 580 7.82 -19.02 -7.88
CA TYR A 580 6.67 -19.26 -7.04
C TYR A 580 5.45 -18.76 -7.79
N VAL A 581 4.48 -19.64 -8.02
CA VAL A 581 3.18 -19.27 -8.60
C VAL A 581 2.15 -19.30 -7.49
N GLY A 582 1.44 -18.20 -7.29
CA GLY A 582 0.29 -18.13 -6.39
C GLY A 582 -0.97 -17.84 -7.18
N ALA A 583 -2.03 -18.58 -6.90
CA ALA A 583 -3.35 -18.39 -7.49
C ALA A 583 -4.42 -18.38 -6.41
N MET A 584 -5.37 -17.44 -6.50
CA MET A 584 -6.52 -17.35 -5.61
C MET A 584 -7.76 -16.88 -6.37
N THR A 585 -8.94 -17.33 -5.95
CA THR A 585 -10.24 -16.91 -6.51
C THR A 585 -11.14 -16.36 -5.41
N ASN A 586 -12.15 -15.59 -5.82
CA ASN A 586 -13.26 -15.15 -5.00
C ASN A 586 -14.17 -16.34 -4.62
N TRP A 587 -15.43 -16.11 -4.25
CA TRP A 587 -16.36 -17.19 -3.93
C TRP A 587 -16.82 -18.04 -5.14
N ASP A 588 -16.40 -17.71 -6.36
CA ASP A 588 -16.70 -18.51 -7.55
C ASP A 588 -15.57 -19.51 -7.82
N ALA A 589 -15.91 -20.79 -7.94
CA ALA A 589 -14.97 -21.83 -8.35
C ALA A 589 -14.42 -21.53 -9.75
N ARG A 590 -13.14 -21.83 -9.98
CA ARG A 590 -12.45 -21.43 -11.21
C ARG A 590 -11.41 -22.44 -11.65
N ILE A 591 -11.10 -22.44 -12.94
CA ILE A 591 -9.93 -23.09 -13.48
C ILE A 591 -9.03 -22.01 -14.07
N ILE A 592 -7.81 -21.89 -13.56
CA ILE A 592 -6.80 -20.99 -14.11
C ILE A 592 -5.80 -21.81 -14.91
N ASN A 593 -5.57 -21.42 -16.18
CA ASN A 593 -4.53 -22.03 -17.01
C ASN A 593 -3.22 -21.27 -16.83
N VAL A 594 -2.24 -21.90 -16.19
CA VAL A 594 -0.90 -21.34 -16.01
C VAL A 594 -0.02 -21.77 -17.17
N ASP A 595 0.42 -20.78 -17.94
CA ASP A 595 1.41 -20.93 -19.00
C ASP A 595 2.82 -20.65 -18.49
N PHE A 596 3.67 -21.69 -18.45
CA PHE A 596 5.05 -21.58 -17.99
C PHE A 596 6.03 -21.08 -19.06
N SER A 597 5.57 -20.51 -20.18
CA SER A 597 6.42 -19.98 -21.26
C SER A 597 7.44 -18.92 -20.84
N PHE A 598 7.26 -18.32 -19.66
CA PHE A 598 8.20 -17.40 -19.02
C PHE A 598 9.47 -18.08 -18.49
N LEU A 599 9.50 -19.41 -18.37
CA LEU A 599 10.67 -20.16 -17.94
C LEU A 599 11.76 -20.20 -19.03
N PRO A 600 13.04 -20.28 -18.64
CA PRO A 600 14.16 -20.40 -19.59
C PRO A 600 14.02 -21.61 -20.53
N ALA A 601 14.54 -21.49 -21.75
CA ALA A 601 14.59 -22.60 -22.70
C ALA A 601 15.60 -23.68 -22.26
N GLY A 602 15.24 -24.96 -22.49
CA GLY A 602 16.10 -26.10 -22.16
C GLY A 602 16.22 -26.44 -20.67
N VAL A 603 15.46 -25.76 -19.80
CA VAL A 603 15.46 -26.00 -18.35
C VAL A 603 14.16 -26.67 -17.94
N SER A 604 14.28 -27.76 -17.17
CA SER A 604 13.19 -28.41 -16.45
C SER A 604 13.33 -28.13 -14.96
N TYR A 605 12.21 -27.93 -14.30
CA TYR A 605 12.11 -27.66 -12.87
C TYR A 605 11.36 -28.81 -12.19
N THR A 606 11.72 -29.09 -10.94
CA THR A 606 10.84 -29.81 -10.02
C THR A 606 9.84 -28.80 -9.45
N ALA A 607 8.56 -29.15 -9.46
CA ALA A 607 7.50 -28.27 -8.99
C ALA A 607 6.67 -28.95 -7.91
N ASP A 608 6.68 -28.38 -6.70
CA ASP A 608 5.78 -28.75 -5.62
C ASP A 608 4.49 -27.95 -5.74
N LEU A 609 3.40 -28.66 -6.06
CA LEU A 609 2.05 -28.12 -6.24
C LEU A 609 1.23 -28.43 -4.99
N TYR A 610 0.70 -27.38 -4.36
CA TYR A 610 -0.33 -27.46 -3.33
C TYR A 610 -1.60 -26.88 -3.93
N ALA A 611 -2.66 -27.67 -4.00
CA ALA A 611 -3.93 -27.26 -4.60
C ALA A 611 -5.12 -27.70 -3.74
N ASP A 612 -6.23 -26.98 -3.88
CA ASP A 612 -7.49 -27.37 -3.28
C ASP A 612 -7.85 -28.83 -3.61
N ALA A 613 -8.23 -29.59 -2.59
CA ALA A 613 -8.80 -30.92 -2.77
C ALA A 613 -10.20 -30.82 -3.42
N THR A 614 -10.68 -31.94 -3.96
CA THR A 614 -11.99 -31.98 -4.67
C THR A 614 -13.18 -31.53 -3.81
N ASP A 615 -13.11 -31.70 -2.48
CA ASP A 615 -14.15 -31.30 -1.51
C ASP A 615 -13.75 -30.11 -0.62
N ALA A 616 -12.77 -29.30 -1.04
CA ALA A 616 -12.28 -28.14 -0.29
C ALA A 616 -13.33 -27.03 -0.14
N ASP A 617 -14.37 -27.01 -0.97
CA ASP A 617 -15.53 -26.10 -0.83
C ASP A 617 -16.32 -26.35 0.46
N LYS A 618 -16.31 -27.60 0.95
CA LYS A 618 -16.98 -28.04 2.20
C LYS A 618 -15.99 -28.18 3.34
N ASN A 619 -14.81 -28.72 3.05
CA ASN A 619 -13.74 -28.99 3.99
C ASN A 619 -12.52 -28.12 3.65
N ALA A 620 -12.60 -26.83 3.98
CA ALA A 620 -11.67 -25.82 3.52
C ALA A 620 -10.19 -26.03 3.93
N GLU A 621 -9.93 -26.89 4.93
CA GLU A 621 -8.56 -27.27 5.34
C GLU A 621 -7.94 -28.35 4.44
N LYS A 622 -8.73 -29.04 3.60
CA LYS A 622 -8.23 -30.12 2.74
C LYS A 622 -7.53 -29.59 1.49
N TYR A 623 -6.36 -30.16 1.22
CA TYR A 623 -5.54 -29.86 0.05
C TYR A 623 -4.85 -31.13 -0.45
N GLU A 624 -4.29 -31.06 -1.65
CA GLU A 624 -3.42 -32.09 -2.23
C GLU A 624 -2.02 -31.49 -2.47
N HIS A 625 -0.98 -32.24 -2.10
CA HIS A 625 0.42 -31.94 -2.45
C HIS A 625 0.92 -32.94 -3.50
N LYS A 626 1.52 -32.45 -4.58
CA LYS A 626 2.10 -33.24 -5.66
C LYS A 626 3.40 -32.64 -6.14
N THR A 627 4.40 -33.48 -6.38
CA THR A 627 5.62 -33.09 -7.07
C THR A 627 5.53 -33.47 -8.54
N ILE A 628 5.72 -32.51 -9.44
CA ILE A 628 5.66 -32.71 -10.91
C ILE A 628 6.88 -32.08 -11.60
N THR A 629 7.14 -32.45 -12.85
CA THR A 629 8.16 -31.78 -13.68
C THR A 629 7.51 -30.71 -14.55
N VAL A 630 8.07 -29.50 -14.53
CA VAL A 630 7.58 -28.35 -15.30
C VAL A 630 8.69 -27.79 -16.17
N ASN A 631 8.38 -27.40 -17.40
CA ASN A 631 9.28 -26.66 -18.27
C ASN A 631 8.50 -25.57 -19.03
N ARG A 632 9.18 -24.81 -19.91
CA ARG A 632 8.53 -23.70 -20.63
C ARG A 632 7.35 -24.09 -21.54
N SER A 633 7.21 -25.36 -21.89
CA SER A 633 6.10 -25.86 -22.71
C SER A 633 4.90 -26.34 -21.88
N THR A 634 5.09 -26.51 -20.58
CA THR A 634 4.04 -26.97 -19.66
C THR A 634 2.91 -25.94 -19.59
N LYS A 635 1.68 -26.44 -19.68
CA LYS A 635 0.46 -25.72 -19.31
C LYS A 635 -0.19 -26.48 -18.16
N LEU A 636 -0.47 -25.80 -17.05
CA LEU A 636 -1.06 -26.42 -15.86
C LEU A 636 -2.43 -25.82 -15.59
N ASN A 637 -3.44 -26.67 -15.44
CA ASN A 637 -4.77 -26.24 -15.02
C ASN A 637 -4.86 -26.30 -13.49
N LEU A 638 -4.92 -25.14 -12.85
CA LEU A 638 -5.17 -25.01 -11.42
C LEU A 638 -6.67 -24.92 -11.19
N LYS A 639 -7.25 -25.95 -10.56
CA LYS A 639 -8.65 -25.95 -10.14
C LYS A 639 -8.73 -25.31 -8.76
N LEU A 640 -9.49 -24.23 -8.64
CA LEU A 640 -9.68 -23.47 -7.41
C LEU A 640 -11.12 -23.66 -6.94
N ALA A 641 -11.29 -24.08 -5.69
CA ALA A 641 -12.60 -24.17 -5.05
C ALA A 641 -13.20 -22.76 -4.83
N PRO A 642 -14.50 -22.63 -4.48
CA PRO A 642 -15.05 -21.39 -3.95
C PRO A 642 -14.22 -20.85 -2.77
N GLY A 643 -13.68 -19.64 -2.90
CA GLY A 643 -12.76 -19.06 -1.92
C GLY A 643 -11.40 -19.75 -1.87
N GLY A 644 -11.05 -20.45 -2.96
CA GLY A 644 -9.92 -21.35 -3.03
C GLY A 644 -8.64 -20.75 -3.59
N GLY A 645 -7.63 -21.60 -3.73
CA GLY A 645 -6.31 -21.22 -4.21
C GLY A 645 -5.40 -22.39 -4.57
N ALA A 646 -4.21 -22.06 -5.04
CA ALA A 646 -3.14 -23.01 -5.32
C ALA A 646 -1.78 -22.31 -5.28
N VAL A 647 -0.74 -23.04 -4.88
CA VAL A 647 0.65 -22.58 -4.97
C VAL A 647 1.53 -23.61 -5.67
N VAL A 648 2.50 -23.11 -6.44
CA VAL A 648 3.52 -23.92 -7.09
C VAL A 648 4.89 -23.36 -6.77
N HIS A 649 5.73 -24.13 -6.10
CA HIS A 649 7.16 -23.80 -5.92
C HIS A 649 7.98 -24.59 -6.92
N LEU A 650 8.63 -23.88 -7.84
CA LEU A 650 9.51 -24.43 -8.87
C LEU A 650 10.96 -24.26 -8.41
N HIS A 651 11.63 -25.37 -8.17
CA HIS A 651 13.01 -25.44 -7.70
C HIS A 651 13.79 -26.54 -8.41
N GLY A 652 15.08 -26.62 -8.10
CA GLY A 652 15.98 -27.59 -8.70
C GLY A 652 16.42 -27.17 -10.10
N LYS A 653 17.70 -26.82 -10.20
CA LYS A 653 18.48 -26.86 -11.43
C LYS A 653 19.42 -28.05 -11.37
#